data_AF-A0A8C6ZYU7-F1
#
_entry.id   AF-A0A8C6ZYU7-F1
#
_cell.length_a   1.000
_cell.length_b   1.000
_cell.length_c   1.000
_cell.angle_alpha   90.00
_cell.angle_beta   90.00
_cell.angle_gamma   90.00
#
_symmetry.space_group_name_H-M   'P 1'
#
loop_
_entity.id
_entity.type
_entity.pdbx_description
1 polymer ?
#
loop_
_entity_poly.entity_id
_entity_poly.type
_entity_poly.pdbx_seq_one_letter_code
_entity_poly.pdbx_strand_id
1 'polypeptide(L)'
;MSSPGPGAPHQVLGRLRFLLQCSECFRGARPLPAALCYVPREVQYKICKDPAGAAAAARSLLSVWDSPGPARGGKRAARATIEVRKGGCLRATGEEYCNGAGLWVKLSKEQLQEHKGCHDLEEGWLLAQKFGEAGDKLVPVESVERMQWQQQMFGVDYKPAVSWEQVVDLTYSTRLGGNPRFMDQDEAAVQKLRYVHISWRGYECDLELARFLYDHSERELKGLDCMKEHVNSLDVSSQAENFNASHLTDGRTDTFWESEGPQGEHWVRLYMKKGSIIKKLWLLLESQTLSYIPRRVAVYGGELNRLQHLRSILISENSYRSVCVLRNMKIHLPVVEIRILECRDGGYNVRLQGIKIKSFWEWDLVLNVDMFRPARLVRYPLLEGVDRDTLYRRAVLIQRFITLLDSVLLYLIPIPDQSVGTFSQLRVSARGVSRDSQSPAPHTLPKVYINRYLARDHRANPALDPSCKNAIFTQVPLYEGLRTSGKNQQPMDYRWPSSYTQWWECDFISEGIVDNGGGFRDSLADVSEELCPSSGDVAVPLPFFVRTSNQGAGDNRDVYVPNPSCKDFPKYEWIGQLMGAALRGKEFLVLALPGLVWKQLTGEEVSWRKDFADVDSELVKLLEVLQGVDREAFDFMFGRELTYTTVLSDQRVVELIPNGSSTVVRYEDRREFIRLVQKARLEESKEQIAAIRAGLFRVVPQAMLDLLPWQEVEKMVCGEPEITVTDLRKHITFEEFPSKDPRVEMFLEALNNFTSMGWWVQGDGVPPTMCSWETP
;
A
#
# COMPACT_ATOMS: atom_id res chain seq x y z
N MET A 1 8.88 -7.09 27.63
CA MET A 1 7.56 -7.06 26.95
C MET A 1 7.51 -8.24 26.01
N SER A 2 6.76 -9.27 26.40
CA SER A 2 6.62 -10.55 25.72
C SER A 2 6.10 -10.38 24.28
N SER A 3 6.59 -11.22 23.36
CA SER A 3 6.01 -11.37 22.03
C SER A 3 4.49 -11.68 22.14
N PRO A 4 3.66 -11.22 21.19
CA PRO A 4 2.29 -11.69 21.12
C PRO A 4 2.34 -13.19 20.81
N GLY A 5 1.94 -14.03 21.76
CA GLY A 5 1.76 -15.47 21.50
C GLY A 5 0.71 -15.69 20.41
N PRO A 6 0.70 -16.86 19.76
CA PRO A 6 -0.33 -17.18 18.77
C PRO A 6 -1.72 -17.11 19.44
N GLY A 7 -2.56 -16.21 18.94
CA GLY A 7 -3.94 -16.07 19.41
C GLY A 7 -4.70 -17.38 19.26
N ALA A 8 -5.70 -17.63 20.12
CA ALA A 8 -6.45 -18.88 20.06
C ALA A 8 -7.17 -19.01 18.69
N PRO A 9 -7.17 -20.19 18.03
CA PRO A 9 -7.67 -20.32 16.66
C PRO A 9 -9.10 -19.80 16.42
N HIS A 10 -9.97 -19.95 17.42
CA HIS A 10 -11.35 -19.44 17.35
C HIS A 10 -11.42 -17.90 17.31
N GLN A 11 -10.47 -17.21 17.96
CA GLN A 11 -10.35 -15.75 17.91
C GLN A 11 -9.84 -15.29 16.55
N VAL A 12 -8.85 -15.99 16.00
CA VAL A 12 -8.33 -15.71 14.64
C VAL A 12 -9.45 -15.85 13.61
N LEU A 13 -10.21 -16.95 13.64
CA LEU A 13 -11.36 -17.16 12.75
C LEU A 13 -12.47 -16.11 12.96
N GLY A 14 -12.73 -15.71 14.21
CA GLY A 14 -13.68 -14.65 14.53
C GLY A 14 -13.27 -13.31 13.92
N ARG A 15 -12.01 -12.91 14.07
CA ARG A 15 -11.46 -11.69 13.46
C ARG A 15 -11.51 -11.73 11.94
N LEU A 16 -11.25 -12.87 11.31
CA LEU A 16 -11.36 -13.03 9.85
C LEU A 16 -12.80 -12.81 9.36
N ARG A 17 -13.80 -13.39 10.03
CA ARG A 17 -15.22 -13.17 9.71
C ARG A 17 -15.62 -11.71 9.89
N PHE A 18 -15.15 -11.08 10.96
CA PHE A 18 -15.38 -9.66 11.23
C PHE A 18 -14.78 -8.76 10.13
N LEU A 19 -13.52 -9.00 9.76
CA LEU A 19 -12.84 -8.24 8.71
C LEU A 19 -13.57 -8.37 7.37
N LEU A 20 -14.05 -9.58 7.03
CA LEU A 20 -14.86 -9.79 5.83
C LEU A 20 -16.15 -8.93 5.85
N GLN A 21 -16.88 -8.93 6.97
CA GLN A 21 -18.06 -8.08 7.11
C GLN A 21 -17.73 -6.58 6.99
N CYS A 22 -16.63 -6.13 7.60
CA CYS A 22 -16.17 -4.74 7.44
C CYS A 22 -15.87 -4.40 5.97
N SER A 23 -15.20 -5.29 5.24
CA SER A 23 -14.91 -5.10 3.81
C SER A 23 -16.18 -4.97 2.98
N GLU A 24 -17.20 -5.78 3.25
CA GLU A 24 -18.51 -5.64 2.60
C GLU A 24 -19.24 -4.33 2.98
N CYS A 25 -19.08 -3.85 4.22
CA CYS A 25 -19.62 -2.57 4.63
C CYS A 25 -18.94 -1.41 3.90
N PHE A 26 -17.61 -1.40 3.81
CA PHE A 26 -16.85 -0.40 3.04
C PHE A 26 -17.28 -0.40 1.57
N ARG A 27 -17.30 -1.58 0.92
CA ARG A 27 -17.67 -1.70 -0.49
C ARG A 27 -19.10 -1.22 -0.76
N GLY A 28 -20.03 -1.53 0.13
CA GLY A 28 -21.43 -1.13 0.02
C GLY A 28 -21.76 0.27 0.56
N ALA A 29 -20.76 1.04 1.02
CA ALA A 29 -20.96 2.31 1.74
C ALA A 29 -21.97 2.21 2.91
N ARG A 30 -22.02 1.05 3.58
CA ARG A 30 -22.95 0.77 4.69
C ARG A 30 -22.30 1.15 6.03
N PRO A 31 -23.11 1.44 7.07
CA PRO A 31 -22.58 1.63 8.42
C PRO A 31 -21.72 0.45 8.86
N LEU A 32 -20.53 0.74 9.40
CA LEU A 32 -19.62 -0.29 9.92
C LEU A 32 -20.21 -1.00 11.16
N PRO A 33 -19.78 -2.25 11.44
CA PRO A 33 -20.29 -3.02 12.57
C PRO A 33 -20.15 -2.30 13.92
N ALA A 34 -21.13 -2.48 14.83
CA ALA A 34 -21.15 -1.82 16.14
C ALA A 34 -19.88 -2.11 16.94
N ALA A 35 -19.39 -3.35 16.84
CA ALA A 35 -18.18 -3.80 17.51
C ALA A 35 -16.93 -2.98 17.10
N LEU A 36 -16.81 -2.56 15.84
CA LEU A 36 -15.70 -1.69 15.40
C LEU A 36 -15.82 -0.28 15.98
N CYS A 37 -17.06 0.21 16.02
CA CYS A 37 -17.41 1.55 16.50
C CYS A 37 -17.59 1.62 18.02
N TYR A 38 -17.34 0.52 18.75
CA TYR A 38 -17.58 0.45 20.19
C TYR A 38 -16.75 1.52 20.92
N VAL A 39 -17.45 2.20 21.82
CA VAL A 39 -16.89 3.20 22.74
C VAL A 39 -17.50 2.90 24.11
N PRO A 40 -16.70 2.56 25.14
CA PRO A 40 -17.24 2.31 26.47
C PRO A 40 -17.84 3.60 27.05
N ARG A 41 -18.99 3.48 27.73
CA ARG A 41 -19.67 4.59 28.41
C ARG A 41 -18.82 5.18 29.53
N GLU A 42 -18.04 4.33 30.18
CA GLU A 42 -17.21 4.70 31.33
C GLU A 42 -15.83 4.04 31.25
N VAL A 43 -14.80 4.85 31.42
CA VAL A 43 -13.40 4.47 31.54
C VAL A 43 -12.83 5.17 32.77
N GLN A 44 -12.14 4.41 33.61
CA GLN A 44 -11.47 4.94 34.78
C GLN A 44 -10.04 5.33 34.41
N TYR A 45 -9.64 6.56 34.71
CA TYR A 45 -8.31 7.10 34.44
C TYR A 45 -7.58 7.37 35.75
N LYS A 46 -6.32 6.92 35.85
CA LYS A 46 -5.42 7.26 36.94
C LYS A 46 -4.50 8.40 36.53
N ILE A 47 -4.28 9.34 37.44
CA ILE A 47 -3.36 10.45 37.23
C ILE A 47 -1.92 10.00 37.51
N CYS A 48 -1.09 10.02 36.47
CA CYS A 48 0.34 9.79 36.53
C CYS A 48 1.07 11.14 36.48
N LYS A 49 1.74 11.52 37.57
CA LYS A 49 2.54 12.76 37.64
C LYS A 49 3.92 12.56 37.00
N ASP A 50 4.39 13.55 36.24
CA ASP A 50 5.76 13.58 35.72
C ASP A 50 6.75 13.79 36.89
N PRO A 51 7.76 12.91 37.09
CA PRO A 51 8.72 13.02 38.19
C PRO A 51 9.60 14.28 38.17
N ALA A 52 9.68 15.00 37.04
CA ALA A 52 10.56 16.16 36.87
C ALA A 52 9.92 17.52 37.24
N GLY A 53 8.62 17.57 37.53
CA GLY A 53 7.90 18.81 37.84
C GLY A 53 8.01 19.21 39.32
N ALA A 54 8.49 20.43 39.58
CA ALA A 54 8.70 21.04 40.89
C ALA A 54 7.54 20.82 41.90
N ALA A 55 7.90 20.50 43.15
CA ALA A 55 7.06 20.34 44.34
C ALA A 55 5.80 19.49 44.15
N ALA A 56 5.80 18.29 44.77
CA ALA A 56 4.66 17.38 44.78
C ALA A 56 3.40 18.00 45.41
N ALA A 57 2.63 18.78 44.64
CA ALA A 57 1.31 19.23 45.03
C ALA A 57 0.46 18.00 45.33
N ALA A 58 -0.23 17.99 46.47
CA ALA A 58 -1.07 16.86 46.91
C ALA A 58 -2.25 16.57 45.96
N ARG A 59 -2.54 17.50 45.05
CA ARG A 59 -3.70 17.51 44.17
C ARG A 59 -3.29 17.91 42.74
N SER A 60 -4.10 17.51 41.77
CA SER A 60 -3.97 17.82 40.34
C SER A 60 -5.21 18.58 39.92
N LEU A 61 -5.03 19.69 39.20
CA LEU A 61 -6.11 20.56 38.71
C LEU A 61 -6.25 20.36 37.21
N LEU A 62 -7.41 19.86 36.78
CA LEU A 62 -7.72 19.55 35.39
C LEU A 62 -8.78 20.51 34.87
N SER A 63 -8.46 21.27 33.83
CA SER A 63 -9.37 22.22 33.20
C SER A 63 -10.38 21.51 32.30
N VAL A 64 -11.67 21.80 32.48
CA VAL A 64 -12.78 21.30 31.64
C VAL A 64 -13.13 22.33 30.56
N TRP A 65 -13.24 21.86 29.32
CA TRP A 65 -13.47 22.67 28.12
C TRP A 65 -14.75 22.24 27.39
N ASP A 66 -15.36 23.15 26.63
CA ASP A 66 -16.54 22.83 25.80
C ASP A 66 -16.19 21.94 24.60
N SER A 67 -14.97 22.08 24.08
CA SER A 67 -14.48 21.35 22.92
C SER A 67 -12.96 21.13 23.01
N PRO A 68 -12.42 20.11 22.32
CA PRO A 68 -11.00 19.84 22.31
C PRO A 68 -10.26 20.85 21.42
N GLY A 69 -9.61 21.86 22.03
CA GLY A 69 -8.73 22.82 21.35
C GLY A 69 -8.65 24.20 22.03
N PRO A 70 -7.65 25.03 21.71
CA PRO A 70 -7.58 26.40 22.23
C PRO A 70 -8.61 27.29 21.54
N ALA A 71 -9.19 28.23 22.29
CA ALA A 71 -10.09 29.25 21.77
C ALA A 71 -9.39 30.10 20.70
N ARG A 72 -9.82 30.01 19.43
CA ARG A 72 -9.41 30.96 18.40
C ARG A 72 -10.00 32.34 18.77
N GLY A 73 -9.13 33.33 18.98
CA GLY A 73 -9.50 34.75 19.02
C GLY A 73 -10.42 35.14 20.20
N GLY A 74 -9.83 35.41 21.36
CA GLY A 74 -10.50 36.11 22.46
C GLY A 74 -11.25 35.21 23.45
N LYS A 75 -10.64 35.00 24.62
CA LYS A 75 -11.19 34.47 25.87
C LYS A 75 -12.48 33.62 25.77
N ARG A 76 -12.34 32.30 25.62
CA ARG A 76 -13.13 31.35 26.42
C ARG A 76 -12.20 30.64 27.39
N ALA A 77 -12.39 30.91 28.68
CA ALA A 77 -11.67 30.26 29.76
C ALA A 77 -12.21 28.82 29.95
N ALA A 78 -11.40 27.95 30.57
CA ALA A 78 -11.90 26.69 31.09
C ALA A 78 -13.19 26.93 31.89
N ARG A 79 -14.24 26.15 31.61
CA ARG A 79 -15.56 26.36 32.23
C ARG A 79 -15.59 25.94 33.69
N ALA A 80 -14.81 24.92 34.00
CA ALA A 80 -14.64 24.40 35.34
C ALA A 80 -13.23 23.85 35.53
N THR A 81 -12.88 23.55 36.77
CA THR A 81 -11.63 22.89 37.12
C THR A 81 -11.95 21.74 38.06
N ILE A 82 -11.55 20.54 37.65
CA ILE A 82 -11.70 19.32 38.45
C ILE A 82 -10.44 19.14 39.28
N GLU A 83 -10.61 18.98 40.59
CA GLU A 83 -9.53 18.73 41.53
C GLU A 83 -9.48 17.24 41.91
N VAL A 84 -8.37 16.57 41.60
CA VAL A 84 -8.18 15.14 41.90
C VAL A 84 -6.98 14.96 42.83
N ARG A 85 -7.13 14.11 43.86
CA ARG A 85 -6.05 13.82 44.82
C ARG A 85 -4.95 12.96 44.18
N LYS A 86 -3.72 13.07 44.68
CA LYS A 86 -2.59 12.23 44.23
C LYS A 86 -2.94 10.73 44.35
N GLY A 87 -2.82 9.99 43.24
CA GLY A 87 -3.18 8.58 43.16
C GLY A 87 -4.68 8.30 43.03
N GLY A 88 -5.52 9.35 43.00
CA GLY A 88 -6.94 9.26 42.71
C GLY A 88 -7.20 8.89 41.26
N CYS A 89 -8.42 8.42 41.02
CA CYS A 89 -8.92 8.11 39.69
C CYS A 89 -10.04 9.09 39.31
N LEU A 90 -10.19 9.30 38.01
CA LEU A 90 -11.24 10.09 37.39
C LEU A 90 -12.04 9.17 36.47
N ARG A 91 -13.36 9.38 36.39
CA ARG A 91 -14.20 8.69 35.41
C ARG A 91 -14.46 9.60 34.22
N ALA A 92 -14.31 9.06 33.02
CA ALA A 92 -14.64 9.73 31.78
C ALA A 92 -15.28 8.74 30.81
N THR A 93 -15.85 9.23 29.72
CA THR A 93 -16.30 8.36 28.61
C THR A 93 -15.08 7.77 27.88
N GLY A 94 -15.32 6.75 27.07
CA GLY A 94 -14.31 6.24 26.12
C GLY A 94 -14.14 7.07 24.86
N GLU A 95 -14.86 8.20 24.71
CA GLU A 95 -14.74 9.07 23.53
C GLU A 95 -13.41 9.85 23.62
N GLU A 96 -12.45 9.43 22.80
CA GLU A 96 -11.13 10.04 22.66
C GLU A 96 -11.07 10.96 21.43
N TYR A 97 -10.34 12.06 21.53
CA TYR A 97 -10.11 12.99 20.44
C TYR A 97 -8.69 13.55 20.48
N CYS A 98 -7.95 13.44 19.38
CA CYS A 98 -6.55 13.88 19.32
C CYS A 98 -6.38 15.07 18.37
N ASN A 99 -5.75 16.14 18.89
CA ASN A 99 -5.37 17.32 18.11
C ASN A 99 -3.92 17.74 18.42
N GLY A 100 -3.44 18.83 17.83
CA GLY A 100 -2.09 19.36 18.07
C GLY A 100 -1.81 19.81 19.51
N ALA A 101 -2.82 19.95 20.36
CA ALA A 101 -2.63 20.21 21.80
C ALA A 101 -2.39 18.93 22.62
N GLY A 102 -2.91 17.78 22.17
CA GLY A 102 -2.82 16.52 22.90
C GLY A 102 -3.98 15.56 22.67
N LEU A 103 -4.03 14.51 23.49
CA LEU A 103 -5.15 13.59 23.61
C LEU A 103 -6.18 14.16 24.57
N TRP A 104 -7.43 14.20 24.12
CA TRP A 104 -8.58 14.66 24.87
C TRP A 104 -9.53 13.51 25.16
N VAL A 105 -10.15 13.54 26.33
CA VAL A 105 -11.21 12.60 26.74
C VAL A 105 -12.45 13.37 27.13
N LYS A 106 -13.62 12.84 26.79
CA LYS A 106 -14.89 13.49 27.07
C LYS A 106 -15.48 13.03 28.40
N LEU A 107 -16.08 13.97 29.13
CA LEU A 107 -16.90 13.75 30.32
C LEU A 107 -18.39 13.89 29.97
N SER A 108 -19.20 12.96 30.46
CA SER A 108 -20.66 13.06 30.46
C SER A 108 -21.17 13.92 31.60
N LYS A 109 -22.43 14.36 31.52
CA LYS A 109 -23.14 15.06 32.59
C LYS A 109 -23.02 14.35 33.95
N GLU A 110 -23.22 13.03 33.95
CA GLU A 110 -23.18 12.19 35.15
C GLU A 110 -21.81 12.26 35.84
N GLN A 111 -20.73 12.19 35.04
CA GLN A 111 -19.35 12.27 35.51
C GLN A 111 -18.97 13.68 35.98
N LEU A 112 -19.49 14.71 35.30
CA LEU A 112 -19.27 16.11 35.69
C LEU A 112 -19.92 16.42 37.04
N GLN A 113 -21.10 15.89 37.30
CA GLN A 113 -21.83 16.11 38.56
C GLN A 113 -21.11 15.54 39.81
N GLU A 114 -20.14 14.64 39.64
CA GLU A 114 -19.28 14.14 40.73
C GLU A 114 -18.32 15.21 41.27
N HIS A 115 -18.10 16.28 40.50
CA HIS A 115 -17.14 17.31 40.80
C HIS A 115 -17.80 18.67 41.05
N LYS A 116 -17.37 19.33 42.14
CA LYS A 116 -17.88 20.65 42.53
C LYS A 116 -17.61 21.67 41.41
N GLY A 117 -18.61 22.49 41.10
CA GLY A 117 -18.51 23.55 40.10
C GLY A 117 -18.73 23.10 38.65
N CYS A 118 -19.12 21.85 38.42
CA CYS A 118 -19.41 21.30 37.09
C CYS A 118 -20.91 20.96 36.88
N HIS A 119 -21.79 21.28 37.83
CA HIS A 119 -23.20 20.84 37.83
C HIS A 119 -24.05 21.41 36.68
N ASP A 120 -23.66 22.56 36.13
CA ASP A 120 -24.37 23.25 35.04
C ASP A 120 -23.91 22.82 33.64
N LEU A 121 -22.99 21.85 33.55
CA LEU A 121 -22.41 21.38 32.28
C LEU A 121 -23.06 20.06 31.85
N GLU A 122 -23.56 20.01 30.61
CA GLU A 122 -24.12 18.80 30.00
C GLU A 122 -23.03 17.84 29.49
N GLU A 123 -21.91 18.39 29.04
CA GLU A 123 -20.72 17.65 28.62
C GLU A 123 -19.46 18.52 28.75
N GLY A 124 -18.28 17.90 28.70
CA GLY A 124 -17.02 18.62 28.74
C GLY A 124 -15.85 17.77 28.29
N TRP A 125 -14.73 18.42 27.98
CA TRP A 125 -13.52 17.79 27.49
C TRP A 125 -12.35 18.09 28.42
N LEU A 126 -11.54 17.06 28.67
CA LEU A 126 -10.30 17.15 29.44
C LEU A 126 -9.12 16.80 28.57
N LEU A 127 -8.02 17.53 28.74
CA LEU A 127 -6.74 17.18 28.13
C LEU A 127 -6.11 16.03 28.94
N ALA A 128 -6.23 14.81 28.44
CA ALA A 128 -5.71 13.60 29.06
C ALA A 128 -4.18 13.49 28.98
N GLN A 129 -3.61 13.90 27.85
CA GLN A 129 -2.17 13.94 27.66
C GLN A 129 -1.80 15.13 26.79
N LYS A 130 -1.02 16.06 27.33
CA LYS A 130 -0.41 17.14 26.54
C LYS A 130 0.81 16.59 25.78
N PHE A 131 0.97 16.98 24.52
CA PHE A 131 2.15 16.63 23.73
C PHE A 131 3.30 17.62 23.95
N GLY A 132 4.54 17.12 23.94
CA GLY A 132 5.77 17.93 23.97
C GLY A 132 6.18 18.55 25.32
N GLU A 133 5.32 18.58 26.33
CA GLU A 133 5.62 19.18 27.64
C GLU A 133 5.57 18.16 28.80
N ALA A 134 6.26 18.48 29.90
CA ALA A 134 6.10 17.78 31.18
C ALA A 134 4.74 18.14 31.80
N GLY A 135 3.97 17.14 32.23
CA GLY A 135 2.64 17.38 32.82
C GLY A 135 1.97 16.09 33.29
N ASP A 136 0.90 16.26 34.05
CA ASP A 136 0.05 15.15 34.51
C ASP A 136 -0.56 14.43 33.30
N LYS A 137 -0.45 13.09 33.27
CA LYS A 137 -1.06 12.23 32.24
C LYS A 137 -2.19 11.41 32.84
N LEU A 138 -3.34 11.38 32.16
CA LEU A 138 -4.44 10.47 32.47
C LEU A 138 -4.20 9.15 31.75
N VAL A 139 -3.99 8.09 32.51
CA VAL A 139 -3.78 6.74 31.97
C VAL A 139 -5.00 5.88 32.32
N PRO A 140 -5.66 5.25 31.35
CA PRO A 140 -6.77 4.35 31.64
C PRO A 140 -6.29 3.19 32.52
N VAL A 141 -7.08 2.85 33.53
CA VAL A 141 -6.83 1.76 34.48
C VAL A 141 -8.04 0.84 34.55
N GLU A 142 -7.78 -0.46 34.68
CA GLU A 142 -8.85 -1.40 35.03
C GLU A 142 -9.35 -1.09 36.44
N SER A 143 -10.67 -1.05 36.62
CA SER A 143 -11.27 -0.75 37.93
C SER A 143 -10.86 -1.79 38.98
N VAL A 144 -10.49 -1.30 40.17
CA VAL A 144 -9.94 -2.14 41.26
C VAL A 144 -11.03 -3.03 41.91
N GLU A 145 -12.30 -2.83 41.58
CA GLU A 145 -13.45 -3.49 42.22
C GLU A 145 -13.66 -4.98 41.87
N ARG A 146 -12.63 -5.71 41.39
CA ARG A 146 -12.65 -7.18 41.27
C ARG A 146 -11.35 -7.87 41.67
N MET A 147 -10.75 -7.45 42.79
CA MET A 147 -9.80 -8.29 43.55
C MET A 147 -10.51 -9.05 44.69
N GLN A 148 -11.60 -9.74 44.38
CA GLN A 148 -12.07 -10.89 45.17
C GLN A 148 -12.00 -12.14 44.29
N TRP A 149 -10.76 -12.58 44.08
CA TRP A 149 -10.42 -13.89 43.55
C TRP A 149 -10.65 -14.92 44.64
N GLN A 150 -11.85 -15.49 44.73
CA GLN A 150 -12.06 -16.77 45.40
C GLN A 150 -13.12 -17.59 44.67
N GLN A 151 -12.72 -18.82 44.30
CA GLN A 151 -13.51 -19.96 43.76
C GLN A 151 -13.74 -19.94 42.24
N GLN A 152 -13.63 -21.01 41.44
CA GLN A 152 -13.07 -22.38 41.51
C GLN A 152 -13.44 -23.04 40.16
N MET A 153 -12.58 -23.90 39.60
CA MET A 153 -12.85 -25.22 38.99
C MET A 153 -13.95 -25.43 37.90
N PHE A 154 -14.82 -24.47 37.56
CA PHE A 154 -15.94 -24.64 36.62
C PHE A 154 -16.15 -23.48 35.62
N GLY A 155 -15.08 -22.79 35.23
CA GLY A 155 -15.02 -22.16 33.90
C GLY A 155 -16.04 -21.06 33.57
N VAL A 156 -16.40 -20.18 34.50
CA VAL A 156 -17.17 -18.97 34.17
C VAL A 156 -16.65 -17.75 34.93
N ASP A 157 -15.61 -17.12 34.40
CA ASP A 157 -15.21 -15.76 34.77
C ASP A 157 -15.24 -14.87 33.52
N TYR A 158 -16.36 -14.18 33.29
CA TYR A 158 -16.40 -13.14 32.26
C TYR A 158 -16.08 -11.79 32.90
N LYS A 159 -14.83 -11.33 32.74
CA LYS A 159 -14.55 -9.89 32.78
C LYS A 159 -15.34 -9.26 31.61
N PRO A 160 -16.17 -8.22 31.84
CA PRO A 160 -16.84 -7.52 30.76
C PRO A 160 -15.80 -6.90 29.83
N ALA A 161 -16.04 -6.92 28.52
CA ALA A 161 -15.12 -6.29 27.58
C ALA A 161 -15.10 -4.77 27.75
N VAL A 162 -13.88 -4.24 27.79
CA VAL A 162 -13.60 -2.82 28.05
C VAL A 162 -13.01 -2.11 26.83
N SER A 163 -12.67 -2.85 25.76
CA SER A 163 -12.14 -2.29 24.52
C SER A 163 -12.90 -2.82 23.30
N TRP A 164 -12.82 -2.08 22.19
CA TRP A 164 -13.47 -2.46 20.94
C TRP A 164 -12.88 -3.77 20.38
N GLU A 165 -11.58 -4.02 20.54
CA GLU A 165 -10.95 -5.29 20.12
C GLU A 165 -11.56 -6.48 20.86
N GLN A 166 -11.75 -6.35 22.18
CA GLN A 166 -12.35 -7.40 22.99
C GLN A 166 -13.82 -7.63 22.61
N VAL A 167 -14.57 -6.56 22.31
CA VAL A 167 -15.95 -6.67 21.82
C VAL A 167 -15.99 -7.41 20.48
N VAL A 168 -15.08 -7.11 19.55
CA VAL A 168 -14.93 -7.87 18.29
C VAL A 168 -14.64 -9.34 18.58
N ASP A 169 -13.62 -9.63 19.40
CA ASP A 169 -13.23 -11.00 19.73
C ASP A 169 -14.33 -11.79 20.43
N LEU A 170 -15.13 -11.15 21.29
CA LEU A 170 -16.26 -11.79 21.97
C LEU A 170 -17.45 -12.01 21.04
N THR A 171 -17.74 -11.06 20.15
CA THR A 171 -18.92 -11.09 19.28
C THR A 171 -18.76 -12.08 18.13
N TYR A 172 -17.55 -12.20 17.57
CA TYR A 172 -17.32 -12.97 16.35
C TYR A 172 -16.65 -14.34 16.58
N SER A 173 -16.11 -14.59 17.78
CA SER A 173 -15.58 -15.90 18.13
C SER A 173 -16.70 -16.85 18.55
N THR A 174 -16.69 -18.06 17.98
CA THR A 174 -17.58 -19.13 18.43
C THR A 174 -17.18 -19.60 19.83
N ARG A 175 -18.15 -19.66 20.76
CA ARG A 175 -17.93 -20.07 22.16
C ARG A 175 -19.01 -21.06 22.58
N LEU A 176 -18.65 -21.96 23.49
CA LEU A 176 -19.59 -22.81 24.21
C LEU A 176 -19.90 -22.12 25.55
N GLY A 177 -21.17 -21.80 25.82
CA GLY A 177 -21.60 -21.12 27.06
C GLY A 177 -22.52 -19.92 26.82
N GLY A 178 -22.72 -19.10 27.86
CA GLY A 178 -23.60 -17.93 27.83
C GLY A 178 -23.08 -16.78 26.97
N ASN A 179 -23.97 -15.86 26.58
CA ASN A 179 -23.63 -14.69 25.77
C ASN A 179 -22.60 -13.79 26.49
N PRO A 180 -21.63 -13.22 25.76
CA PRO A 180 -20.66 -12.30 26.33
C PRO A 180 -21.35 -11.07 26.92
N ARG A 181 -20.89 -10.62 28.09
CA ARG A 181 -21.31 -9.35 28.68
C ARG A 181 -20.32 -8.26 28.29
N PHE A 182 -20.84 -7.15 27.78
CA PHE A 182 -20.05 -5.95 27.46
C PHE A 182 -20.23 -4.93 28.59
N MET A 183 -19.28 -4.00 28.73
CA MET A 183 -19.64 -2.76 29.41
C MET A 183 -20.65 -1.98 28.57
N ASP A 184 -21.47 -1.17 29.22
CA ASP A 184 -22.40 -0.28 28.50
C ASP A 184 -21.60 0.61 27.55
N GLN A 185 -22.11 0.77 26.34
CA GLN A 185 -21.50 1.63 25.32
C GLN A 185 -22.07 3.05 25.38
N ASP A 186 -21.25 4.03 24.98
CA ASP A 186 -21.75 5.38 24.71
C ASP A 186 -22.45 5.40 23.35
N GLU A 187 -23.79 5.29 23.36
CA GLU A 187 -24.61 5.24 22.15
C GLU A 187 -24.40 6.46 21.24
N ALA A 188 -24.17 7.64 21.81
CA ALA A 188 -23.96 8.85 21.01
C ALA A 188 -22.62 8.80 20.30
N ALA A 189 -21.56 8.36 20.98
CA ALA A 189 -20.22 8.20 20.38
C ALA A 189 -20.20 7.08 19.33
N VAL A 190 -20.85 5.94 19.61
CA VAL A 190 -20.97 4.82 18.65
C VAL A 190 -21.72 5.29 17.40
N GLN A 191 -22.83 6.01 17.54
CA GLN A 191 -23.61 6.50 16.41
C GLN A 191 -22.83 7.52 15.58
N LYS A 192 -22.06 8.41 16.22
CA LYS A 192 -21.15 9.35 15.53
C LYS A 192 -20.10 8.66 14.67
N LEU A 193 -19.57 7.51 15.10
CA LEU A 193 -18.60 6.71 14.34
C LEU A 193 -19.28 5.90 13.22
N ARG A 194 -20.48 5.39 13.47
CA ARG A 194 -21.24 4.61 12.48
C ARG A 194 -21.80 5.46 11.35
N TYR A 195 -22.17 6.70 11.63
CA TYR A 195 -22.79 7.61 10.68
C TYR A 195 -21.92 7.84 9.44
N VAL A 196 -22.52 7.68 8.26
CA VAL A 196 -21.91 8.03 6.97
C VAL A 196 -22.54 9.35 6.53
N HIS A 197 -21.73 10.41 6.43
CA HIS A 197 -22.22 11.72 6.02
C HIS A 197 -22.67 11.71 4.55
N ILE A 198 -23.67 12.51 4.18
CA ILE A 198 -24.22 12.53 2.81
C ILE A 198 -23.20 12.96 1.74
N SER A 199 -22.18 13.72 2.14
CA SER A 199 -21.06 14.10 1.27
C SER A 199 -20.04 12.99 1.05
N TRP A 200 -20.16 11.86 1.76
CA TRP A 200 -19.27 10.71 1.61
C TRP A 200 -19.69 9.92 0.37
N ARG A 201 -18.92 10.02 -0.72
CA ARG A 201 -19.26 9.43 -2.04
C ARG A 201 -19.01 7.91 -2.12
N GLY A 202 -19.19 7.21 -1.00
CA GLY A 202 -19.04 5.75 -0.91
C GLY A 202 -17.59 5.26 -0.82
N TYR A 203 -17.35 4.05 -1.32
CA TYR A 203 -16.08 3.31 -1.18
C TYR A 203 -14.85 4.07 -1.71
N GLU A 204 -15.00 4.89 -2.74
CA GLU A 204 -13.91 5.68 -3.33
C GLU A 204 -13.33 6.71 -2.33
N CYS A 205 -14.18 7.32 -1.49
CA CYS A 205 -13.72 8.20 -0.41
C CYS A 205 -12.95 7.44 0.67
N ASP A 206 -13.41 6.25 1.07
CA ASP A 206 -12.69 5.41 2.04
C ASP A 206 -11.33 4.96 1.50
N LEU A 207 -11.26 4.62 0.21
CA LEU A 207 -10.02 4.25 -0.47
C LEU A 207 -9.05 5.44 -0.54
N GLU A 208 -9.53 6.63 -0.88
CA GLU A 208 -8.70 7.84 -0.93
C GLU A 208 -8.20 8.25 0.45
N LEU A 209 -9.04 8.13 1.49
CA LEU A 209 -8.63 8.35 2.89
C LEU A 209 -7.57 7.34 3.32
N ALA A 210 -7.74 6.05 2.99
CA ALA A 210 -6.73 5.04 3.26
C ALA A 210 -5.39 5.33 2.55
N ARG A 211 -5.43 5.80 1.29
CA ARG A 211 -4.26 6.26 0.54
C ARG A 211 -3.59 7.46 1.22
N PHE A 212 -4.37 8.45 1.65
CA PHE A 212 -3.84 9.59 2.42
C PHE A 212 -3.11 9.13 3.68
N LEU A 213 -3.72 8.23 4.47
CA LEU A 213 -3.10 7.70 5.69
C LEU A 213 -1.82 6.92 5.38
N TYR A 214 -1.83 6.11 4.31
CA TYR A 214 -0.66 5.38 3.84
C TYR A 214 0.46 6.33 3.40
N ASP A 215 0.18 7.29 2.53
CA ASP A 215 1.15 8.27 2.03
C ASP A 215 1.70 9.16 3.14
N HIS A 216 0.86 9.52 4.11
CA HIS A 216 1.31 10.24 5.29
C HIS A 216 2.31 9.41 6.09
N SER A 217 1.99 8.13 6.33
CA SER A 217 2.93 7.21 6.97
C SER A 217 4.20 6.98 6.14
N GLU A 218 4.10 6.87 4.80
CA GLU A 218 5.21 6.62 3.89
C GLU A 218 6.12 7.83 3.66
N ARG A 219 5.58 9.05 3.59
CA ARG A 219 6.37 10.28 3.52
C ARG A 219 7.19 10.48 4.78
N GLU A 220 6.60 10.17 5.93
CA GLU A 220 7.34 10.09 7.19
C GLU A 220 8.34 8.92 7.18
N LEU A 221 8.04 7.81 6.50
CA LEU A 221 8.99 6.71 6.30
C LEU A 221 10.14 7.05 5.31
N LYS A 222 9.96 7.99 4.38
CA LYS A 222 10.96 8.42 3.38
C LYS A 222 11.80 9.62 3.82
N GLY A 223 11.46 10.25 4.95
CA GLY A 223 12.27 11.30 5.57
C GLY A 223 13.73 10.85 5.74
N LEU A 224 14.64 11.70 5.28
CA LEU A 224 16.09 11.56 5.41
C LEU A 224 16.51 11.29 6.87
N ASP A 225 17.75 10.88 7.09
CA ASP A 225 18.33 10.65 8.43
C ASP A 225 17.94 11.78 9.40
N CYS A 226 17.04 11.47 10.34
CA CYS A 226 16.35 12.47 11.15
C CYS A 226 17.09 12.73 12.47
N MET A 227 18.39 12.42 12.51
CA MET A 227 19.21 12.47 13.72
C MET A 227 19.19 13.86 14.36
N LYS A 228 19.42 14.93 13.57
CA LYS A 228 19.40 16.32 14.07
C LYS A 228 18.04 16.75 14.61
N GLU A 229 16.97 16.17 14.09
CA GLU A 229 15.60 16.50 14.47
C GLU A 229 15.19 15.84 15.78
N HIS A 230 15.62 14.60 16.04
CA HIS A 230 15.09 13.76 17.13
C HIS A 230 16.11 13.39 18.23
N VAL A 231 17.39 13.66 18.01
CA VAL A 231 18.50 13.41 18.96
C VAL A 231 19.02 14.77 19.45
N ASN A 232 19.21 14.91 20.76
CA ASN A 232 19.81 16.10 21.40
C ASN A 232 21.33 16.11 21.22
N SER A 233 21.97 15.01 21.56
CA SER A 233 23.42 14.85 21.51
C SER A 233 23.80 13.36 21.45
N LEU A 234 25.06 13.10 21.13
CA LEU A 234 25.66 11.77 21.07
C LEU A 234 26.99 11.80 21.82
N ASP A 235 27.22 10.82 22.68
CA ASP A 235 28.49 10.58 23.36
C ASP A 235 29.06 9.23 22.95
N VAL A 236 30.37 9.07 23.08
CA VAL A 236 31.11 7.82 22.84
C VAL A 236 31.99 7.48 24.03
N SER A 237 32.37 6.21 24.17
CA SER A 237 33.25 5.75 25.26
C SER A 237 34.65 6.34 25.21
N SER A 238 35.17 6.53 23.99
CA SER A 238 36.54 6.96 23.70
C SER A 238 36.62 7.41 22.24
N GLN A 239 37.71 8.07 21.86
CA GLN A 239 37.96 8.45 20.47
C GLN A 239 39.46 8.57 20.21
N ALA A 240 39.93 8.01 19.11
CA ALA A 240 41.31 8.17 18.65
C ALA A 240 41.54 9.58 18.05
N GLU A 241 42.80 10.02 18.03
CA GLU A 241 43.20 11.33 17.49
C GLU A 241 42.81 11.44 16.01
N ASN A 242 42.05 12.49 15.65
CA ASN A 242 41.44 12.72 14.33
C ASN A 242 40.23 11.85 13.93
N PHE A 243 39.77 10.89 14.74
CA PHE A 243 38.61 10.02 14.45
C PHE A 243 37.47 10.21 15.46
N ASN A 244 36.99 11.46 15.55
CA ASN A 244 36.08 11.88 16.61
C ASN A 244 34.63 11.39 16.42
N ALA A 245 33.81 11.54 17.46
CA ALA A 245 32.41 11.14 17.46
C ALA A 245 31.53 11.88 16.42
N SER A 246 31.95 13.05 15.93
CA SER A 246 31.14 13.84 14.99
C SER A 246 30.99 13.14 13.64
N HIS A 247 31.97 12.31 13.26
CA HIS A 247 31.94 11.47 12.06
C HIS A 247 30.81 10.44 12.09
N LEU A 248 30.25 10.11 13.26
CA LEU A 248 29.11 9.20 13.33
C LEU A 248 27.83 9.77 12.70
N THR A 249 27.80 11.09 12.46
CA THR A 249 26.57 11.85 12.16
C THR A 249 26.71 12.80 10.97
N ASP A 250 27.88 12.84 10.34
CA ASP A 250 28.19 13.80 9.25
C ASP A 250 27.62 13.39 7.89
N GLY A 251 27.12 12.15 7.77
CA GLY A 251 26.54 11.59 6.56
C GLY A 251 27.57 11.31 5.46
N ARG A 252 28.87 11.38 5.77
CA ARG A 252 29.95 11.13 4.84
C ARG A 252 30.34 9.66 4.83
N THR A 253 30.96 9.22 3.74
CA THR A 253 31.34 7.80 3.57
C THR A 253 32.85 7.59 3.65
N ASP A 254 33.61 8.68 3.68
CA ASP A 254 35.06 8.73 3.79
C ASP A 254 35.55 8.98 5.22
N THR A 255 34.64 9.25 6.16
CA THR A 255 34.94 9.48 7.58
C THR A 255 34.45 8.32 8.45
N PHE A 256 35.06 8.15 9.62
CA PHE A 256 34.65 7.18 10.63
C PHE A 256 35.07 7.63 12.03
N TRP A 257 34.37 7.10 13.03
CA TRP A 257 34.79 7.13 14.44
C TRP A 257 35.60 5.87 14.75
N GLU A 258 36.71 6.04 15.47
CA GLU A 258 37.52 4.95 15.99
C GLU A 258 37.58 5.03 17.52
N SER A 259 37.25 3.92 18.19
CA SER A 259 37.37 3.81 19.64
C SER A 259 38.80 3.51 20.08
N GLU A 260 39.13 3.86 21.31
CA GLU A 260 40.43 3.61 21.94
C GLU A 260 40.23 3.14 23.38
N GLY A 261 40.59 1.90 23.68
CA GLY A 261 40.41 1.36 25.03
C GLY A 261 40.39 -0.16 25.10
N PRO A 262 40.16 -0.73 26.30
CA PRO A 262 40.09 -2.17 26.49
C PRO A 262 38.96 -2.83 25.68
N GLN A 263 39.22 -4.06 25.24
CA GLN A 263 38.31 -4.82 24.40
C GLN A 263 36.95 -5.04 25.08
N GLY A 264 35.86 -4.76 24.35
CA GLY A 264 34.50 -4.98 24.81
C GLY A 264 33.93 -3.87 25.70
N GLU A 265 34.68 -2.81 25.96
CA GLU A 265 34.24 -1.64 26.76
C GLU A 265 33.82 -0.45 25.89
N HIS A 266 33.59 -0.67 24.60
CA HIS A 266 33.24 0.38 23.65
C HIS A 266 31.74 0.61 23.60
N TRP A 267 31.32 1.88 23.63
CA TRP A 267 29.90 2.23 23.53
C TRP A 267 29.66 3.55 22.82
N VAL A 268 28.47 3.66 22.22
CA VAL A 268 27.92 4.91 21.68
C VAL A 268 26.56 5.16 22.33
N ARG A 269 26.37 6.36 22.87
CA ARG A 269 25.17 6.76 23.61
C ARG A 269 24.46 7.91 22.90
N LEU A 270 23.17 7.74 22.67
CA LEU A 270 22.28 8.73 22.08
C LEU A 270 21.39 9.32 23.16
N TYR A 271 21.34 10.64 23.25
CA TYR A 271 20.37 11.36 24.08
C TYR A 271 19.23 11.83 23.20
N MET A 272 18.06 11.25 23.38
CA MET A 272 16.90 11.50 22.54
C MET A 272 16.17 12.77 22.99
N LYS A 273 15.63 13.54 22.04
CA LYS A 273 14.70 14.64 22.38
C LYS A 273 13.41 14.09 22.97
N LYS A 274 12.81 14.83 23.90
CA LYS A 274 11.61 14.40 24.63
C LYS A 274 10.47 14.09 23.66
N GLY A 275 9.95 12.86 23.70
CA GLY A 275 8.87 12.41 22.83
C GLY A 275 9.34 11.72 21.55
N SER A 276 10.64 11.64 21.26
CA SER A 276 11.16 10.88 20.11
C SER A 276 11.06 9.37 20.33
N ILE A 277 10.46 8.64 19.39
CA ILE A 277 10.34 7.17 19.40
C ILE A 277 11.14 6.58 18.25
N ILE A 278 12.04 5.63 18.55
CA ILE A 278 12.90 5.00 17.55
C ILE A 278 12.15 3.92 16.79
N LYS A 279 11.94 4.13 15.48
CA LYS A 279 11.41 3.09 14.59
C LYS A 279 12.49 2.16 14.08
N LYS A 280 13.65 2.69 13.67
CA LYS A 280 14.81 1.88 13.26
C LYS A 280 16.11 2.60 13.61
N LEU A 281 17.09 1.84 14.05
CA LEU A 281 18.45 2.31 14.33
C LEU A 281 19.45 1.41 13.62
N TRP A 282 20.37 1.99 12.86
CA TRP A 282 21.38 1.27 12.09
C TRP A 282 22.79 1.72 12.46
N LEU A 283 23.70 0.76 12.47
CA LEU A 283 25.15 0.98 12.48
C LEU A 283 25.68 0.81 11.06
N LEU A 284 26.45 1.79 10.58
CA LEU A 284 27.19 1.74 9.32
C LEU A 284 28.62 1.29 9.65
N LEU A 285 29.04 0.17 9.06
CA LEU A 285 30.30 -0.49 9.39
C LEU A 285 31.39 -0.10 8.38
N GLU A 286 32.61 0.12 8.86
CA GLU A 286 33.78 0.28 7.98
C GLU A 286 34.20 -1.12 7.49
N SER A 287 34.24 -1.31 6.16
CA SER A 287 34.48 -2.64 5.56
C SER A 287 35.94 -2.89 5.18
N GLN A 288 36.85 -1.96 5.46
CA GLN A 288 38.25 -2.06 5.01
C GLN A 288 39.10 -2.91 5.96
N THR A 289 38.82 -2.85 7.27
CA THR A 289 39.62 -3.56 8.28
C THR A 289 38.77 -4.50 9.14
N LEU A 290 38.86 -5.80 8.87
CA LEU A 290 38.00 -6.82 9.52
C LEU A 290 38.08 -6.80 11.05
N SER A 291 39.26 -6.60 11.63
CA SER A 291 39.48 -6.60 13.09
C SER A 291 38.73 -5.47 13.82
N TYR A 292 38.41 -4.37 13.15
CA TYR A 292 37.69 -3.23 13.75
C TYR A 292 36.16 -3.36 13.64
N ILE A 293 35.68 -4.41 12.96
CA ILE A 293 34.25 -4.64 12.75
C ILE A 293 33.62 -5.28 13.99
N PRO A 294 32.55 -4.69 14.55
CA PRO A 294 31.78 -5.32 15.63
C PRO A 294 31.24 -6.70 15.22
N ARG A 295 31.40 -7.70 16.10
CA ARG A 295 30.81 -9.04 15.99
C ARG A 295 29.57 -9.18 16.87
N ARG A 296 29.65 -8.73 18.13
CA ARG A 296 28.53 -8.76 19.07
C ARG A 296 28.24 -7.38 19.60
N VAL A 297 26.99 -6.96 19.45
CA VAL A 297 26.50 -5.65 19.89
C VAL A 297 25.29 -5.84 20.80
N ALA A 298 25.22 -5.10 21.89
CA ALA A 298 24.06 -5.05 22.77
C ALA A 298 23.53 -3.62 22.87
N VAL A 299 22.21 -3.46 22.80
CA VAL A 299 21.53 -2.17 22.88
C VAL A 299 20.76 -2.11 24.19
N TYR A 300 20.93 -1.01 24.92
CA TYR A 300 20.26 -0.68 26.15
C TYR A 300 19.48 0.63 25.98
N GLY A 301 18.43 0.83 26.77
CA GLY A 301 17.72 2.10 26.78
C GLY A 301 16.87 2.32 28.03
N GLY A 302 16.58 3.59 28.31
CA GLY A 302 15.82 4.00 29.49
C GLY A 302 16.27 5.35 30.01
N GLU A 303 16.14 5.54 31.32
CA GLU A 303 16.68 6.70 32.03
C GLU A 303 18.20 6.58 32.18
N LEU A 304 18.91 7.71 32.25
CA LEU A 304 20.38 7.75 32.34
C LEU A 304 20.94 6.88 33.48
N ASN A 305 20.25 6.85 34.62
CA ASN A 305 20.67 6.09 35.81
C ASN A 305 20.11 4.65 35.85
N ARG A 306 19.26 4.27 34.88
CA ARG A 306 18.56 2.98 34.87
C ARG A 306 18.31 2.50 33.44
N LEU A 307 19.39 2.17 32.75
CA LEU A 307 19.32 1.56 31.42
C LEU A 307 18.91 0.09 31.51
N GLN A 308 17.93 -0.31 30.69
CA GLN A 308 17.49 -1.70 30.57
C GLN A 308 18.01 -2.31 29.28
N HIS A 309 18.34 -3.60 29.31
CA HIS A 309 18.72 -4.33 28.10
C HIS A 309 17.52 -4.43 27.15
N LEU A 310 17.73 -4.04 25.88
CA LEU A 310 16.70 -4.07 24.85
C LEU A 310 16.92 -5.22 23.86
N ARG A 311 18.17 -5.39 23.38
CA ARG A 311 18.49 -6.39 22.34
C ARG A 311 19.97 -6.70 22.27
N SER A 312 20.31 -7.94 21.93
CA SER A 312 21.67 -8.35 21.52
C SER A 312 21.67 -8.82 20.06
N ILE A 313 22.71 -8.48 19.30
CA ILE A 313 22.85 -8.76 17.87
C ILE A 313 24.21 -9.42 17.62
N LEU A 314 24.20 -10.51 16.85
CA LEU A 314 25.40 -11.13 16.28
C LEU A 314 25.50 -10.73 14.80
N ILE A 315 26.59 -10.07 14.42
CA ILE A 315 26.79 -9.53 13.07
C ILE A 315 27.47 -10.59 12.19
N SER A 316 26.70 -11.16 11.26
CA SER A 316 27.18 -12.19 10.33
C SER A 316 28.25 -11.66 9.36
N GLU A 317 29.14 -12.55 8.92
CA GLU A 317 30.23 -12.23 7.98
C GLU A 317 29.73 -11.60 6.67
N ASN A 318 28.53 -11.98 6.22
CA ASN A 318 27.91 -11.49 4.99
C ASN A 318 27.25 -10.09 5.08
N SER A 319 27.34 -9.41 6.23
CA SER A 319 26.73 -8.09 6.45
C SER A 319 27.77 -6.98 6.29
N TYR A 320 27.96 -6.47 5.08
CA TYR A 320 29.14 -5.65 4.73
C TYR A 320 28.98 -4.13 4.87
N ARG A 321 27.78 -3.59 5.13
CA ARG A 321 27.55 -2.13 5.02
C ARG A 321 26.67 -1.49 6.10
N SER A 322 25.56 -2.12 6.48
CA SER A 322 24.68 -1.57 7.52
C SER A 322 23.98 -2.66 8.31
N VAL A 323 23.89 -2.49 9.63
CA VAL A 323 23.28 -3.44 10.55
C VAL A 323 22.20 -2.73 11.36
N CYS A 324 20.97 -3.22 11.28
CA CYS A 324 19.86 -2.66 12.04
C CYS A 324 19.80 -3.24 13.47
N VAL A 325 20.21 -2.44 14.45
CA VAL A 325 20.35 -2.86 15.84
C VAL A 325 19.07 -2.72 16.65
N LEU A 326 18.21 -1.73 16.37
CA LEU A 326 16.93 -1.53 17.07
C LEU A 326 15.79 -1.31 16.07
N ARG A 327 14.59 -1.84 16.35
CA ARG A 327 13.41 -1.75 15.48
C ARG A 327 12.10 -1.64 16.27
N ASN A 328 11.16 -0.86 15.77
CA ASN A 328 9.77 -0.77 16.21
C ASN A 328 9.58 -0.53 17.71
N MET A 329 10.33 0.41 18.29
CA MET A 329 10.07 0.81 19.68
C MET A 329 8.69 1.48 19.76
N LYS A 330 8.02 1.31 20.91
CA LYS A 330 6.67 1.83 21.17
C LYS A 330 6.64 2.97 22.18
N ILE A 331 7.76 3.20 22.87
CA ILE A 331 7.88 4.17 23.95
C ILE A 331 9.08 5.07 23.67
N HIS A 332 9.00 6.30 24.16
CA HIS A 332 10.14 7.21 24.19
C HIS A 332 11.20 6.65 25.15
N LEU A 333 12.44 6.61 24.68
CA LEU A 333 13.61 6.22 25.46
C LEU A 333 14.54 7.44 25.55
N PRO A 334 14.65 8.11 26.71
CA PRO A 334 15.48 9.30 26.85
C PRO A 334 16.94 9.07 26.49
N VAL A 335 17.46 7.90 26.85
CA VAL A 335 18.84 7.47 26.55
C VAL A 335 18.81 6.11 25.88
N VAL A 336 19.59 5.97 24.80
CA VAL A 336 19.84 4.68 24.13
C VAL A 336 21.35 4.47 24.02
N GLU A 337 21.84 3.35 24.53
CA GLU A 337 23.26 3.03 24.57
C GLU A 337 23.54 1.75 23.78
N ILE A 338 24.44 1.84 22.80
CA ILE A 338 24.89 0.75 21.96
C ILE A 338 26.27 0.33 22.48
N ARG A 339 26.37 -0.87 23.06
CA ARG A 339 27.62 -1.45 23.54
C ARG A 339 28.17 -2.44 22.53
N ILE A 340 29.42 -2.26 22.12
CA ILE A 340 30.15 -3.25 21.30
C ILE A 340 30.90 -4.17 22.26
N LEU A 341 30.41 -5.42 22.36
CA LEU A 341 30.91 -6.41 23.30
C LEU A 341 32.11 -7.18 22.75
N GLU A 342 32.12 -7.44 21.44
CA GLU A 342 33.20 -8.18 20.78
C GLU A 342 33.37 -7.65 19.34
N CYS A 343 34.63 -7.55 18.89
CA CYS A 343 35.00 -7.32 17.49
C CYS A 343 35.36 -8.64 16.79
N ARG A 344 35.40 -8.64 15.46
CA ARG A 344 35.90 -9.78 14.69
C ARG A 344 37.40 -9.96 14.88
N ASP A 345 37.87 -11.18 14.61
CA ASP A 345 39.28 -11.57 14.69
C ASP A 345 39.99 -11.22 16.01
N GLY A 346 39.22 -11.10 17.10
CA GLY A 346 39.75 -10.72 18.40
C GLY A 346 40.23 -9.26 18.48
N GLY A 347 39.77 -8.38 17.58
CA GLY A 347 40.17 -6.98 17.57
C GLY A 347 39.80 -6.21 18.84
N TYR A 348 40.61 -5.20 19.16
CA TYR A 348 40.50 -4.40 20.37
C TYR A 348 39.62 -3.17 20.18
N ASN A 349 39.87 -2.39 19.12
CA ASN A 349 39.17 -1.15 18.81
C ASN A 349 38.03 -1.37 17.81
N VAL A 350 37.13 -0.40 17.71
CA VAL A 350 35.97 -0.42 16.82
C VAL A 350 36.04 0.76 15.86
N ARG A 351 35.73 0.52 14.58
CA ARG A 351 35.48 1.58 13.60
C ARG A 351 34.03 1.56 13.13
N LEU A 352 33.36 2.70 13.24
CA LEU A 352 32.02 2.91 12.70
C LEU A 352 32.04 4.08 11.73
N GLN A 353 31.55 3.84 10.52
CA GLN A 353 31.40 4.87 9.50
C GLN A 353 30.27 5.85 9.85
N GLY A 354 29.27 5.39 10.59
CA GLY A 354 28.13 6.24 10.93
C GLY A 354 27.04 5.52 11.70
N ILE A 355 26.11 6.30 12.23
CA ILE A 355 24.85 5.83 12.80
C ILE A 355 23.74 6.49 12.00
N LYS A 356 22.77 5.68 11.57
CA LYS A 356 21.56 6.19 10.94
C LYS A 356 20.38 5.92 11.85
N ILE A 357 19.56 6.92 12.10
CA ILE A 357 18.37 6.78 12.92
C ILE A 357 17.12 7.16 12.14
N LYS A 358 16.07 6.40 12.38
CA LYS A 358 14.72 6.72 11.97
C LYS A 358 13.83 6.73 13.19
N SER A 359 13.40 7.93 13.54
CA SER A 359 12.59 8.23 14.70
C SER A 359 11.41 9.09 14.28
N PHE A 360 10.37 9.06 15.11
CA PHE A 360 9.18 9.88 14.96
C PHE A 360 8.91 10.57 16.28
N TRP A 361 8.22 11.69 16.27
CA TRP A 361 7.64 12.18 17.50
C TRP A 361 6.48 11.27 17.92
N GLU A 362 6.25 11.14 19.23
CA GLU A 362 5.15 10.38 19.80
C GLU A 362 3.80 10.80 19.19
N TRP A 363 3.64 12.09 18.83
CA TRP A 363 2.42 12.62 18.20
C TRP A 363 2.29 12.31 16.72
N ASP A 364 3.38 12.07 15.98
CA ASP A 364 3.32 11.68 14.55
C ASP A 364 2.80 10.24 14.40
N LEU A 365 2.95 9.44 15.46
CA LEU A 365 2.47 8.06 15.53
C LEU A 365 1.00 7.92 15.95
N VAL A 366 0.38 9.00 16.43
CA VAL A 366 -1.02 9.02 16.89
C VAL A 366 -1.86 9.75 15.85
N LEU A 367 -2.92 9.10 15.36
CA LEU A 367 -3.86 9.74 14.43
C LEU A 367 -4.41 11.03 15.06
N ASN A 368 -4.29 12.14 14.32
CA ASN A 368 -4.57 13.49 14.81
C ASN A 368 -5.42 14.25 13.76
N VAL A 369 -6.46 14.94 14.22
CA VAL A 369 -7.35 15.74 13.34
C VAL A 369 -6.62 16.85 12.57
N ASP A 370 -5.51 17.36 13.08
CA ASP A 370 -4.66 18.39 12.44
C ASP A 370 -3.91 17.89 11.20
N MET A 371 -3.95 16.59 10.93
CA MET A 371 -3.43 16.03 9.69
C MET A 371 -4.31 16.41 8.48
N PHE A 372 -5.62 16.57 8.69
CA PHE A 372 -6.61 16.87 7.64
C PHE A 372 -6.75 18.37 7.33
N ARG A 373 -5.65 19.12 7.37
CA ARG A 373 -5.67 20.53 6.96
C ARG A 373 -5.87 20.62 5.44
N PRO A 374 -6.65 21.60 4.92
CA PRO A 374 -6.90 21.72 3.48
C PRO A 374 -5.64 21.68 2.61
N ALA A 375 -4.58 22.37 3.04
CA ALA A 375 -3.28 22.38 2.36
C ALA A 375 -2.63 20.99 2.19
N ARG A 376 -3.00 19.99 3.00
CA ARG A 376 -2.52 18.60 2.91
C ARG A 376 -3.46 17.70 2.09
N LEU A 377 -4.68 18.15 1.83
CA LEU A 377 -5.71 17.39 1.10
C LEU A 377 -5.77 17.73 -0.39
N VAL A 378 -4.99 18.70 -0.87
CA VAL A 378 -4.95 19.13 -2.28
C VAL A 378 -4.72 17.97 -3.28
N ARG A 379 -4.04 16.90 -2.85
CA ARG A 379 -3.80 15.70 -3.68
C ARG A 379 -4.89 14.63 -3.59
N TYR A 380 -5.96 14.90 -2.84
CA TYR A 380 -7.03 13.98 -2.47
C TYR A 380 -8.39 14.70 -2.62
N PRO A 381 -8.86 14.91 -3.86
CA PRO A 381 -10.01 15.75 -4.17
C PRO A 381 -11.35 15.20 -3.62
N LEU A 382 -11.47 13.89 -3.39
CA LEU A 382 -12.67 13.30 -2.76
C LEU A 382 -12.73 13.58 -1.26
N LEU A 383 -11.59 13.91 -0.64
CA LEU A 383 -11.50 14.33 0.76
C LEU A 383 -11.61 15.84 0.94
N GLU A 384 -11.37 16.61 -0.13
CA GLU A 384 -11.45 18.06 -0.10
C GLU A 384 -12.90 18.54 0.15
N GLY A 385 -13.06 19.53 1.02
CA GLY A 385 -14.37 20.03 1.44
C GLY A 385 -15.13 19.14 2.44
N VAL A 386 -14.63 17.95 2.76
CA VAL A 386 -15.19 17.13 3.85
C VAL A 386 -14.76 17.70 5.21
N ASP A 387 -15.69 17.72 6.16
CA ASP A 387 -15.42 18.17 7.52
C ASP A 387 -14.31 17.33 8.20
N ARG A 388 -13.42 18.02 8.93
CA ARG A 388 -12.23 17.42 9.53
C ARG A 388 -12.56 16.39 10.60
N ASP A 389 -13.62 16.60 11.37
CA ASP A 389 -14.04 15.64 12.39
C ASP A 389 -14.65 14.39 11.76
N THR A 390 -15.29 14.53 10.59
CA THR A 390 -15.78 13.40 9.80
C THR A 390 -14.63 12.56 9.25
N LEU A 391 -13.61 13.21 8.65
CA LEU A 391 -12.39 12.53 8.19
C LEU A 391 -11.66 11.83 9.33
N TYR A 392 -11.51 12.51 10.48
CA TYR A 392 -10.87 11.93 11.66
C TYR A 392 -11.58 10.69 12.17
N ARG A 393 -12.91 10.75 12.35
CA ARG A 393 -13.72 9.60 12.80
C ARG A 393 -13.64 8.42 11.84
N ARG A 394 -13.69 8.66 10.52
CA ARG A 394 -13.51 7.60 9.52
C ARG A 394 -12.10 7.03 9.54
N ALA A 395 -11.08 7.87 9.70
CA ALA A 395 -9.70 7.44 9.81
C ALA A 395 -9.44 6.58 11.06
N VAL A 396 -10.07 6.87 12.20
CA VAL A 396 -10.03 6.03 13.41
C VAL A 396 -10.52 4.61 13.08
N LEU A 397 -11.63 4.49 12.35
CA LEU A 397 -12.21 3.19 12.00
C LEU A 397 -11.36 2.41 10.99
N ILE A 398 -10.78 3.10 10.00
CA ILE A 398 -9.81 2.51 9.07
C ILE A 398 -8.58 2.03 9.84
N GLN A 399 -8.07 2.81 10.79
CA GLN A 399 -6.92 2.41 11.61
C GLN A 399 -7.24 1.19 12.51
N ARG A 400 -8.44 1.14 13.12
CA ARG A 400 -8.92 -0.03 13.88
C ARG A 400 -9.01 -1.27 12.98
N PHE A 401 -9.56 -1.11 11.76
CA PHE A 401 -9.62 -2.18 10.76
C PHE A 401 -8.22 -2.71 10.40
N ILE A 402 -7.28 -1.81 10.09
CA ILE A 402 -5.87 -2.18 9.77
C ILE A 402 -5.22 -2.90 10.95
N THR A 403 -5.45 -2.44 12.19
CA THR A 403 -4.91 -3.07 13.40
C THR A 403 -5.34 -4.54 13.53
N LEU A 404 -6.61 -4.84 13.24
CA LEU A 404 -7.09 -6.22 13.24
C LEU A 404 -6.59 -7.02 12.04
N LEU A 405 -6.54 -6.40 10.85
CA LEU A 405 -6.00 -7.03 9.65
C LEU A 405 -4.55 -7.48 9.88
N ASP A 406 -3.70 -6.60 10.41
CA ASP A 406 -2.31 -6.89 10.77
C ASP A 406 -2.20 -8.08 11.73
N SER A 407 -3.14 -8.21 12.67
CA SER A 407 -3.13 -9.28 13.66
C SER A 407 -3.41 -10.68 13.08
N VAL A 408 -4.08 -10.74 11.92
CA VAL A 408 -4.42 -12.01 11.24
C VAL A 408 -3.67 -12.20 9.92
N LEU A 409 -2.88 -11.20 9.51
CA LEU A 409 -2.25 -11.13 8.20
C LEU A 409 -1.34 -12.32 7.90
N LEU A 410 -0.61 -12.80 8.91
CA LEU A 410 0.27 -13.98 8.83
C LEU A 410 -0.49 -15.27 8.51
N TYR A 411 -1.80 -15.32 8.76
CA TYR A 411 -2.66 -16.46 8.42
C TYR A 411 -3.29 -16.33 7.03
N LEU A 412 -3.35 -15.11 6.48
CA LEU A 412 -3.89 -14.84 5.15
C LEU A 412 -2.83 -15.03 4.06
N ILE A 413 -1.58 -14.70 4.36
CA ILE A 413 -0.46 -14.75 3.41
C ILE A 413 0.66 -15.56 4.06
N PRO A 414 1.13 -16.66 3.43
CA PRO A 414 2.29 -17.40 3.92
C PRO A 414 3.54 -16.54 3.72
N ILE A 415 3.92 -15.80 4.76
CA ILE A 415 5.14 -14.96 4.78
C ILE A 415 6.17 -15.66 5.67
N PRO A 416 7.42 -15.88 5.22
CA PRO A 416 8.45 -16.45 6.06
C PRO A 416 8.75 -15.56 7.28
N ASP A 417 9.08 -16.19 8.41
CA ASP A 417 9.23 -15.62 9.77
C ASP A 417 10.15 -14.39 9.90
N GLN A 418 10.87 -13.99 8.85
CA GLN A 418 11.84 -12.89 8.88
C GLN A 418 11.24 -11.50 8.57
N SER A 419 10.00 -11.40 8.06
CA SER A 419 9.32 -10.12 7.83
C SER A 419 8.02 -10.00 8.61
N VAL A 420 8.11 -9.97 9.94
CA VAL A 420 7.00 -9.51 10.79
C VAL A 420 6.87 -7.99 10.60
N GLY A 421 6.01 -7.58 9.67
CA GLY A 421 5.72 -6.19 9.33
C GLY A 421 4.22 -5.92 9.22
N THR A 422 3.83 -4.66 9.45
CA THR A 422 2.50 -4.07 9.20
C THR A 422 2.08 -4.28 7.73
N PHE A 423 0.78 -4.26 7.41
CA PHE A 423 0.25 -4.34 6.02
C PHE A 423 0.98 -3.40 5.05
N SER A 424 1.33 -2.18 5.50
CA SER A 424 2.12 -1.22 4.71
C SER A 424 3.50 -1.75 4.28
N GLN A 425 4.11 -2.64 5.06
CA GLN A 425 5.40 -3.28 4.76
C GLN A 425 5.26 -4.50 3.86
N LEU A 426 4.04 -4.99 3.59
CA LEU A 426 3.81 -6.11 2.69
C LEU A 426 4.03 -5.74 1.23
N ARG A 427 3.70 -4.52 0.79
CA ARG A 427 4.02 -4.10 -0.59
C ARG A 427 5.53 -4.14 -0.86
N VAL A 428 6.32 -3.81 0.16
CA VAL A 428 7.79 -3.96 0.14
C VAL A 428 8.21 -5.44 0.25
N SER A 429 7.47 -6.25 1.02
CA SER A 429 7.75 -7.69 1.19
C SER A 429 7.29 -8.55 0.03
N ALA A 430 6.38 -8.11 -0.85
CA ALA A 430 6.05 -8.81 -2.09
C ALA A 430 7.30 -8.98 -2.96
N ARG A 431 8.19 -7.96 -2.98
CA ARG A 431 9.53 -8.07 -3.57
C ARG A 431 10.45 -9.01 -2.79
N GLY A 432 10.23 -9.19 -1.49
CA GLY A 432 10.93 -10.15 -0.62
C GLY A 432 10.53 -11.61 -0.88
N VAL A 433 9.22 -11.90 -0.98
CA VAL A 433 8.66 -13.22 -1.34
C VAL A 433 9.15 -13.67 -2.72
N SER A 434 9.34 -12.72 -3.65
CA SER A 434 10.02 -12.99 -4.92
C SER A 434 11.45 -13.53 -4.72
N ARG A 435 12.20 -13.08 -3.71
CA ARG A 435 13.56 -13.58 -3.43
C ARG A 435 13.58 -15.02 -2.92
N ASP A 436 12.61 -15.41 -2.11
CA ASP A 436 12.55 -16.77 -1.53
C ASP A 436 12.05 -17.82 -2.54
N SER A 437 11.38 -17.39 -3.60
CA SER A 437 10.98 -18.24 -4.73
C SER A 437 12.05 -18.36 -5.83
N GLN A 438 13.28 -17.93 -5.57
CA GLN A 438 14.34 -17.92 -6.57
C GLN A 438 14.86 -19.33 -6.90
N SER A 439 15.04 -19.60 -8.18
CA SER A 439 15.78 -20.76 -8.69
C SER A 439 17.24 -20.37 -9.01
N PRO A 440 18.19 -21.32 -8.99
CA PRO A 440 19.53 -21.08 -9.50
C PRO A 440 19.48 -20.65 -10.98
N ALA A 441 20.22 -19.61 -11.35
CA ALA A 441 20.33 -19.19 -12.73
C ALA A 441 21.05 -20.27 -13.58
N PRO A 442 20.69 -20.44 -14.87
CA PRO A 442 21.34 -21.41 -15.72
C PRO A 442 22.82 -21.05 -15.93
N HIS A 443 23.68 -22.07 -15.93
CA HIS A 443 25.13 -21.91 -16.12
C HIS A 443 25.52 -21.41 -17.51
N THR A 444 24.66 -21.57 -18.51
CA THR A 444 24.86 -21.11 -19.88
C THR A 444 23.57 -20.50 -20.38
N LEU A 445 23.66 -19.26 -20.89
CA LEU A 445 22.51 -18.60 -21.51
C LEU A 445 22.17 -19.30 -22.83
N PRO A 446 20.87 -19.48 -23.13
CA PRO A 446 20.45 -19.98 -24.43
C PRO A 446 20.80 -18.93 -25.48
N LYS A 447 21.45 -19.37 -26.56
CA LYS A 447 21.74 -18.54 -27.73
C LYS A 447 20.58 -18.60 -28.71
N VAL A 448 20.14 -17.44 -29.14
CA VAL A 448 18.99 -17.24 -30.03
C VAL A 448 19.48 -16.52 -31.28
N TYR A 449 19.21 -17.12 -32.43
CA TYR A 449 19.58 -16.56 -33.74
C TYR A 449 18.35 -15.92 -34.37
N ILE A 450 18.40 -14.62 -34.62
CA ILE A 450 17.26 -13.85 -35.10
C ILE A 450 17.58 -13.28 -36.48
N ASN A 451 16.75 -13.57 -37.46
CA ASN A 451 16.77 -12.94 -38.78
C ASN A 451 15.75 -11.81 -38.82
N ARG A 452 16.21 -10.58 -38.58
CA ARG A 452 15.37 -9.37 -38.62
C ARG A 452 14.89 -9.01 -40.01
N TYR A 453 15.62 -9.40 -41.06
CA TYR A 453 15.19 -9.14 -42.44
C TYR A 453 13.91 -9.91 -42.77
N LEU A 454 13.89 -11.22 -42.46
CA LEU A 454 12.70 -12.06 -42.64
C LEU A 454 11.53 -11.60 -41.75
N ALA A 455 11.82 -11.14 -40.53
CA ALA A 455 10.81 -10.59 -39.65
C ALA A 455 10.19 -9.30 -40.17
N ARG A 456 11.01 -8.41 -40.74
CA ARG A 456 10.53 -7.17 -41.37
C ARG A 456 9.66 -7.48 -42.59
N ASP A 457 10.05 -8.44 -43.42
CA ASP A 457 9.26 -8.87 -44.57
C ASP A 457 7.92 -9.49 -44.14
N HIS A 458 7.92 -10.31 -43.08
CA HIS A 458 6.70 -10.83 -42.46
C HIS A 458 5.83 -9.71 -41.88
N ARG A 459 6.40 -8.73 -41.16
CA ARG A 459 5.65 -7.60 -40.61
C ARG A 459 5.00 -6.75 -41.71
N ALA A 460 5.69 -6.57 -42.85
CA ALA A 460 5.16 -5.84 -43.99
C ALA A 460 4.00 -6.59 -44.68
N ASN A 461 4.05 -7.92 -44.71
CA ASN A 461 2.98 -8.74 -45.28
C ASN A 461 2.80 -10.09 -44.54
N PRO A 462 2.05 -10.11 -43.43
CA PRO A 462 1.88 -11.31 -42.62
C PRO A 462 1.20 -12.47 -43.36
N ALA A 463 0.44 -12.17 -44.42
CA ALA A 463 -0.26 -13.19 -45.22
C ALA A 463 0.67 -14.15 -45.98
N LEU A 464 1.94 -13.76 -46.21
CA LEU A 464 2.91 -14.60 -46.91
C LEU A 464 3.50 -15.71 -46.03
N ASP A 465 3.45 -15.55 -44.71
CA ASP A 465 3.79 -16.60 -43.75
C ASP A 465 2.71 -16.70 -42.66
N PRO A 466 1.58 -17.37 -42.97
CA PRO A 466 0.48 -17.56 -42.01
C PRO A 466 0.88 -18.37 -40.77
N SER A 467 2.02 -19.07 -40.81
CA SER A 467 2.55 -19.81 -39.65
C SER A 467 3.36 -18.93 -38.70
N CYS A 468 3.60 -17.66 -39.08
CA CYS A 468 4.39 -16.68 -38.35
C CYS A 468 5.81 -17.17 -37.99
N LYS A 469 6.38 -18.11 -38.76
CA LYS A 469 7.71 -18.69 -38.50
C LYS A 469 8.83 -17.66 -38.60
N ASN A 470 8.65 -16.68 -39.48
CA ASN A 470 9.60 -15.60 -39.71
C ASN A 470 9.42 -14.43 -38.72
N ALA A 471 8.38 -14.42 -37.89
CA ALA A 471 8.25 -13.41 -36.84
C ALA A 471 9.32 -13.62 -35.75
N ILE A 472 9.86 -12.53 -35.20
CA ILE A 472 10.87 -12.57 -34.13
C ILE A 472 10.34 -13.35 -32.93
N PHE A 473 9.07 -13.14 -32.56
CA PHE A 473 8.40 -13.87 -31.49
C PHE A 473 8.47 -15.40 -31.65
N THR A 474 8.36 -15.91 -32.88
CA THR A 474 8.42 -17.35 -33.17
C THR A 474 9.87 -17.82 -33.40
N GLN A 475 10.73 -16.95 -33.93
CA GLN A 475 12.15 -17.24 -34.13
C GLN A 475 12.90 -17.41 -32.82
N VAL A 476 12.45 -16.81 -31.71
CA VAL A 476 13.00 -17.05 -30.38
C VAL A 476 12.63 -18.49 -29.94
N PRO A 477 13.56 -19.47 -30.04
CA PRO A 477 13.25 -20.88 -29.91
C PRO A 477 13.02 -21.32 -28.46
N LEU A 478 12.97 -20.38 -27.52
CA LEU A 478 12.71 -20.64 -26.10
C LEU A 478 11.33 -21.28 -25.89
N TYR A 479 10.36 -20.95 -26.73
CA TYR A 479 9.07 -21.63 -26.74
C TYR A 479 9.18 -23.09 -27.21
N GLU A 480 10.00 -23.39 -28.23
CA GLU A 480 10.19 -24.77 -28.72
C GLU A 480 11.02 -25.62 -27.76
N GLY A 481 12.01 -25.02 -27.07
CA GLY A 481 12.80 -25.66 -26.01
C GLY A 481 11.99 -26.09 -24.78
N LEU A 482 10.81 -25.49 -24.55
CA LEU A 482 9.84 -25.93 -23.53
C LEU A 482 9.10 -27.23 -23.94
N ARG A 483 9.12 -27.64 -25.22
CA ARG A 483 8.39 -28.82 -25.73
C ARG A 483 9.24 -30.08 -25.89
N THR A 484 10.55 -29.97 -26.09
CA THR A 484 11.39 -31.14 -26.35
C THR A 484 12.06 -31.69 -25.09
N SER A 485 11.61 -32.87 -24.66
CA SER A 485 12.33 -33.79 -23.78
C SER A 485 13.56 -34.39 -24.48
N GLY A 486 14.43 -33.53 -25.00
CA GLY A 486 15.71 -33.87 -25.63
C GLY A 486 16.84 -33.65 -24.62
N LYS A 487 17.70 -34.66 -24.46
CA LYS A 487 18.79 -34.71 -23.49
C LYS A 487 19.58 -33.38 -23.44
N ASN A 488 19.41 -32.64 -22.34
CA ASN A 488 20.14 -31.42 -21.93
C ASN A 488 19.53 -30.02 -22.15
N GLN A 489 18.22 -29.86 -22.41
CA GLN A 489 17.59 -28.53 -22.30
C GLN A 489 16.66 -28.47 -21.07
N GLN A 490 17.07 -27.72 -20.04
CA GLN A 490 16.19 -27.45 -18.90
C GLN A 490 15.19 -26.36 -19.28
N PRO A 491 13.89 -26.52 -18.95
CA PRO A 491 12.90 -25.46 -19.17
C PRO A 491 13.31 -24.21 -18.39
N MET A 492 13.28 -23.06 -19.06
CA MET A 492 13.60 -21.77 -18.44
C MET A 492 12.44 -21.39 -17.52
N ASP A 493 12.69 -21.41 -16.21
CA ASP A 493 11.65 -21.13 -15.22
C ASP A 493 11.56 -19.64 -14.86
N TYR A 494 12.49 -18.81 -15.37
CA TYR A 494 12.54 -17.34 -15.20
C TYR A 494 12.48 -16.86 -13.74
N ARG A 495 12.72 -17.76 -12.77
CA ARG A 495 12.68 -17.47 -11.33
C ARG A 495 14.06 -17.06 -10.80
N TRP A 496 14.94 -16.51 -11.63
CA TRP A 496 16.33 -16.27 -11.25
C TRP A 496 16.51 -15.06 -10.32
N PRO A 497 17.71 -14.88 -9.73
CA PRO A 497 18.02 -13.73 -8.90
C PRO A 497 17.97 -12.40 -9.67
N SER A 498 17.63 -11.30 -9.00
CA SER A 498 17.52 -9.95 -9.59
C SER A 498 18.83 -9.39 -10.17
N SER A 499 19.96 -10.02 -9.89
CA SER A 499 21.25 -9.72 -10.53
C SER A 499 21.35 -10.28 -11.95
N TYR A 500 20.46 -11.20 -12.33
CA TYR A 500 20.40 -11.84 -13.63
C TYR A 500 19.40 -11.09 -14.52
N THR A 501 19.89 -10.14 -15.31
CA THR A 501 19.05 -9.22 -16.10
C THR A 501 18.86 -9.68 -17.54
N GLN A 502 19.55 -10.73 -17.99
CA GLN A 502 19.51 -11.20 -19.37
C GLN A 502 18.89 -12.59 -19.43
N TRP A 503 17.90 -12.81 -20.29
CA TRP A 503 17.19 -14.10 -20.36
C TRP A 503 17.74 -15.02 -21.46
N TRP A 504 18.33 -14.45 -22.51
CA TRP A 504 19.00 -15.16 -23.60
C TRP A 504 20.11 -14.31 -24.21
N GLU A 505 21.04 -14.96 -24.89
CA GLU A 505 22.03 -14.30 -25.75
C GLU A 505 21.45 -14.22 -27.17
N CYS A 506 21.45 -13.03 -27.76
CA CYS A 506 20.95 -12.81 -29.11
C CYS A 506 22.11 -12.79 -30.11
N ASP A 507 21.89 -13.31 -31.31
CA ASP A 507 22.74 -13.18 -32.50
C ASP A 507 21.87 -12.78 -33.70
N PHE A 508 21.98 -11.52 -34.14
CA PHE A 508 21.25 -11.04 -35.30
C PHE A 508 21.99 -11.46 -36.56
N ILE A 509 21.37 -12.39 -37.29
CA ILE A 509 21.94 -12.93 -38.53
C ILE A 509 22.23 -11.76 -39.46
N SER A 510 23.48 -11.64 -39.88
CA SER A 510 24.03 -10.60 -40.78
C SER A 510 24.16 -9.17 -40.24
N GLU A 511 23.73 -8.87 -39.01
CA GLU A 511 23.80 -7.50 -38.45
C GLU A 511 24.95 -7.31 -37.46
N GLY A 512 25.48 -8.37 -36.85
CA GLY A 512 26.58 -8.31 -35.88
C GLY A 512 26.18 -7.60 -34.57
N ILE A 513 26.58 -8.16 -33.42
CA ILE A 513 26.23 -7.59 -32.12
C ILE A 513 27.49 -7.14 -31.39
N VAL A 514 27.48 -5.91 -30.89
CA VAL A 514 28.59 -5.31 -30.14
C VAL A 514 28.51 -5.62 -28.65
N ASP A 515 27.28 -5.69 -28.10
CA ASP A 515 26.99 -6.02 -26.70
C ASP A 515 25.83 -7.00 -26.61
N ASN A 516 26.07 -8.15 -25.98
CA ASN A 516 25.06 -9.19 -25.76
C ASN A 516 23.87 -8.71 -24.93
N GLY A 517 24.08 -7.74 -24.02
CA GLY A 517 22.99 -7.12 -23.26
C GLY A 517 22.09 -6.24 -24.12
N GLY A 518 22.68 -5.49 -25.06
CA GLY A 518 21.95 -4.71 -26.07
C GLY A 518 21.11 -5.60 -26.98
N GLY A 519 21.72 -6.66 -27.54
CA GLY A 519 21.00 -7.57 -28.44
C GLY A 519 19.78 -8.25 -27.80
N PHE A 520 19.88 -8.63 -26.52
CA PHE A 520 18.74 -9.15 -25.76
C PHE A 520 17.62 -8.10 -25.65
N ARG A 521 17.93 -6.88 -25.21
CA ARG A 521 16.93 -5.81 -25.06
C ARG A 521 16.26 -5.46 -26.38
N ASP A 522 17.03 -5.36 -27.46
CA ASP A 522 16.47 -5.05 -28.77
C ASP A 522 15.56 -6.18 -29.26
N SER A 523 15.92 -7.45 -29.02
CA SER A 523 15.05 -8.58 -29.36
C SER A 523 13.75 -8.60 -28.56
N LEU A 524 13.78 -8.17 -27.30
CA LEU A 524 12.59 -8.07 -26.45
C LEU A 524 11.69 -6.89 -26.88
N ALA A 525 12.29 -5.78 -27.31
CA ALA A 525 11.58 -4.65 -27.89
C ALA A 525 10.92 -5.03 -29.23
N ASP A 526 11.63 -5.77 -30.07
CA ASP A 526 11.09 -6.30 -31.33
C ASP A 526 9.89 -7.22 -31.09
N VAL A 527 9.98 -8.12 -30.09
CA VAL A 527 8.86 -8.97 -29.64
C VAL A 527 7.66 -8.13 -29.20
N SER A 528 7.92 -7.08 -28.40
CA SER A 528 6.87 -6.17 -27.92
C SER A 528 6.12 -5.51 -29.10
N GLU A 529 6.87 -5.01 -30.07
CA GLU A 529 6.33 -4.35 -31.28
C GLU A 529 5.61 -5.33 -32.23
N GLU A 530 5.97 -6.63 -32.25
CA GLU A 530 5.19 -7.64 -32.99
C GLU A 530 3.90 -8.05 -32.28
N LEU A 531 3.89 -8.06 -30.94
CA LEU A 531 2.70 -8.40 -30.16
C LEU A 531 1.67 -7.27 -30.14
N CYS A 532 2.13 -6.05 -29.89
CA CYS A 532 1.31 -4.84 -29.84
C CYS A 532 1.99 -3.71 -30.65
N PRO A 533 1.79 -3.65 -31.98
CA PRO A 533 2.37 -2.59 -32.81
C PRO A 533 2.01 -1.18 -32.32
N SER A 534 2.98 -0.29 -32.30
CA SER A 534 2.80 1.09 -31.80
C SER A 534 2.06 2.00 -32.78
N SER A 535 2.10 1.71 -34.08
CA SER A 535 1.44 2.49 -35.12
C SER A 535 0.12 1.86 -35.56
N GLY A 536 -0.95 2.66 -35.61
CA GLY A 536 -2.28 2.31 -36.14
C GLY A 536 -2.28 1.77 -37.58
N ASP A 537 -1.35 2.24 -38.40
CA ASP A 537 -1.30 1.96 -39.85
C ASP A 537 -0.64 0.62 -40.19
N VAL A 538 -0.02 -0.03 -39.18
CA VAL A 538 0.68 -1.30 -39.36
C VAL A 538 -0.28 -2.45 -39.07
N ALA A 539 -0.33 -3.41 -40.01
CA ALA A 539 -1.07 -4.66 -39.82
C ALA A 539 -0.52 -5.42 -38.61
N VAL A 540 -1.41 -5.98 -37.79
CA VAL A 540 -0.99 -6.78 -36.63
C VAL A 540 -0.31 -8.05 -37.14
N PRO A 541 1.00 -8.25 -36.89
CA PRO A 541 1.75 -9.33 -37.54
C PRO A 541 1.52 -10.68 -36.87
N LEU A 542 1.07 -10.71 -35.61
CA LEU A 542 0.86 -11.92 -34.83
C LEU A 542 -0.62 -12.14 -34.50
N PRO A 543 -1.11 -13.39 -34.47
CA PRO A 543 -2.53 -13.67 -34.23
C PRO A 543 -2.93 -13.64 -32.75
N PHE A 544 -2.05 -13.28 -31.82
CA PHE A 544 -2.31 -13.35 -30.36
C PHE A 544 -3.12 -12.17 -29.83
N PHE A 545 -2.98 -11.00 -30.43
CA PHE A 545 -3.69 -9.81 -29.99
C PHE A 545 -4.41 -9.19 -31.18
N VAL A 546 -5.54 -8.56 -30.91
CA VAL A 546 -6.29 -7.78 -31.90
C VAL A 546 -6.50 -6.38 -31.35
N ARG A 547 -6.53 -5.41 -32.26
CA ARG A 547 -6.88 -4.03 -31.97
C ARG A 547 -8.31 -3.97 -31.40
N THR A 548 -8.52 -3.09 -30.44
CA THR A 548 -9.87 -2.83 -29.90
C THR A 548 -10.79 -2.15 -30.91
N SER A 549 -12.08 -2.01 -30.59
CA SER A 549 -13.04 -1.32 -31.48
C SER A 549 -12.83 0.20 -31.53
N ASN A 550 -12.09 0.78 -30.58
CA ASN A 550 -11.89 2.23 -30.43
C ASN A 550 -10.90 2.86 -31.45
N GLN A 551 -10.47 2.15 -32.49
CA GLN A 551 -9.39 2.59 -33.42
C GLN A 551 -9.74 3.84 -34.28
N GLY A 552 -11.00 4.27 -34.33
CA GLY A 552 -11.45 5.41 -35.16
C GLY A 552 -11.89 6.67 -34.40
N ALA A 553 -12.40 6.52 -33.17
CA ALA A 553 -12.91 7.61 -32.34
C ALA A 553 -12.97 7.18 -30.86
N GLY A 554 -12.75 8.12 -29.94
CA GLY A 554 -12.72 7.87 -28.48
C GLY A 554 -11.32 7.81 -27.87
N ASP A 555 -11.24 7.48 -26.58
CA ASP A 555 -9.99 7.30 -25.85
C ASP A 555 -9.43 5.86 -26.07
N ASN A 556 -8.17 5.61 -25.71
CA ASN A 556 -7.49 4.31 -25.87
C ASN A 556 -7.44 3.75 -27.32
N ARG A 557 -7.10 4.59 -28.30
CA ARG A 557 -7.07 4.22 -29.73
C ARG A 557 -5.98 3.22 -30.13
N ASP A 558 -5.00 2.96 -29.28
CA ASP A 558 -3.80 2.15 -29.60
C ASP A 558 -3.63 0.95 -28.65
N VAL A 559 -4.73 0.41 -28.13
CA VAL A 559 -4.70 -0.74 -27.21
C VAL A 559 -5.19 -2.04 -27.87
N TYR A 560 -4.80 -3.15 -27.26
CA TYR A 560 -4.97 -4.49 -27.77
C TYR A 560 -5.64 -5.41 -26.76
N VAL A 561 -6.47 -6.33 -27.25
CA VAL A 561 -7.09 -7.39 -26.44
C VAL A 561 -6.70 -8.77 -26.98
N PRO A 562 -6.61 -9.82 -26.14
CA PRO A 562 -6.28 -11.15 -26.62
C PRO A 562 -7.30 -11.63 -27.67
N ASN A 563 -6.81 -12.21 -28.76
CA ASN A 563 -7.63 -12.64 -29.88
C ASN A 563 -8.50 -13.87 -29.50
N PRO A 564 -9.84 -13.75 -29.44
CA PRO A 564 -10.74 -14.85 -29.11
C PRO A 564 -10.61 -16.07 -30.05
N SER A 565 -10.27 -15.84 -31.32
CA SER A 565 -10.11 -16.89 -32.32
C SER A 565 -8.77 -17.63 -32.25
N CYS A 566 -7.74 -17.06 -31.62
CA CYS A 566 -6.44 -17.71 -31.50
C CYS A 566 -6.46 -18.74 -30.35
N LYS A 567 -6.23 -20.01 -30.69
CA LYS A 567 -6.21 -21.15 -29.74
C LYS A 567 -4.81 -21.69 -29.47
N ASP A 568 -3.77 -20.94 -29.80
CA ASP A 568 -2.38 -21.28 -29.48
C ASP A 568 -2.07 -20.95 -28.01
N PHE A 569 -2.77 -21.63 -27.10
CA PHE A 569 -2.67 -21.42 -25.65
C PHE A 569 -1.24 -21.55 -25.09
N PRO A 570 -0.38 -22.45 -25.56
CA PRO A 570 0.96 -22.53 -25.00
C PRO A 570 1.83 -21.31 -25.36
N LYS A 571 1.59 -20.62 -26.49
CA LYS A 571 2.24 -19.32 -26.76
C LYS A 571 1.70 -18.20 -25.88
N TYR A 572 0.40 -18.19 -25.58
CA TYR A 572 -0.16 -17.28 -24.55
C TYR A 572 0.44 -17.54 -23.17
N GLU A 573 0.64 -18.82 -22.82
CA GLU A 573 1.33 -19.19 -21.59
C GLU A 573 2.77 -18.69 -21.57
N TRP A 574 3.48 -18.75 -22.70
CA TRP A 574 4.82 -18.18 -22.80
C TRP A 574 4.83 -16.65 -22.68
N ILE A 575 3.87 -15.94 -23.28
CA ILE A 575 3.68 -14.48 -23.05
C ILE A 575 3.53 -14.21 -21.56
N GLY A 576 2.70 -15.00 -20.86
CA GLY A 576 2.55 -14.91 -19.41
C GLY A 576 3.86 -15.14 -18.63
N GLN A 577 4.71 -16.06 -19.09
CA GLN A 577 6.04 -16.27 -18.51
C GLN A 577 6.96 -15.06 -18.72
N LEU A 578 6.95 -14.44 -19.90
CA LEU A 578 7.72 -13.22 -20.17
C LEU A 578 7.24 -12.05 -19.30
N MET A 579 5.93 -11.90 -19.11
CA MET A 579 5.35 -10.93 -18.17
C MET A 579 5.85 -11.21 -16.74
N GLY A 580 5.85 -12.48 -16.31
CA GLY A 580 6.37 -12.88 -15.00
C GLY A 580 7.87 -12.62 -14.84
N ALA A 581 8.65 -12.80 -15.91
CA ALA A 581 10.07 -12.49 -15.93
C ALA A 581 10.32 -10.99 -15.81
N ALA A 582 9.54 -10.15 -16.51
CA ALA A 582 9.57 -8.70 -16.38
C ALA A 582 9.24 -8.24 -14.95
N LEU A 583 8.19 -8.80 -14.33
CA LEU A 583 7.81 -8.51 -12.93
C LEU A 583 8.93 -8.77 -11.91
N ARG A 584 9.79 -9.76 -12.17
CA ARG A 584 10.92 -10.12 -11.28
C ARG A 584 12.21 -9.39 -11.64
N GLY A 585 12.35 -9.01 -12.90
CA GLY A 585 13.54 -8.42 -13.50
C GLY A 585 13.57 -6.89 -13.45
N LYS A 586 14.44 -6.32 -14.28
CA LYS A 586 14.55 -4.88 -14.54
C LYS A 586 14.22 -4.53 -15.99
N GLU A 587 13.83 -5.53 -16.76
CA GLU A 587 13.62 -5.47 -18.20
C GLU A 587 12.11 -5.48 -18.44
N PHE A 588 11.67 -4.75 -19.45
CA PHE A 588 10.26 -4.49 -19.68
C PHE A 588 9.77 -5.19 -20.94
N LEU A 589 8.55 -5.70 -20.87
CA LEU A 589 7.79 -6.21 -22.00
C LEU A 589 6.66 -5.20 -22.25
N VAL A 590 6.83 -4.33 -23.25
CA VAL A 590 5.92 -3.22 -23.48
C VAL A 590 4.67 -3.72 -24.19
N LEU A 591 3.56 -3.83 -23.47
CA LEU A 591 2.27 -4.27 -24.01
C LEU A 591 1.21 -3.18 -23.82
N ALA A 592 0.59 -2.74 -24.91
CA ALA A 592 -0.50 -1.77 -24.87
C ALA A 592 -1.84 -2.49 -24.66
N LEU A 593 -2.14 -2.88 -23.41
CA LEU A 593 -3.37 -3.59 -23.04
C LEU A 593 -4.29 -2.67 -22.21
N PRO A 594 -5.62 -2.73 -22.39
CA PRO A 594 -6.54 -1.92 -21.59
C PRO A 594 -6.63 -2.44 -20.15
N GLY A 595 -7.06 -1.56 -19.23
CA GLY A 595 -7.21 -1.90 -17.80
C GLY A 595 -8.09 -3.14 -17.56
N LEU A 596 -9.07 -3.39 -18.45
CA LEU A 596 -9.86 -4.62 -18.50
C LEU A 596 -8.99 -5.89 -18.46
N VAL A 597 -8.00 -5.97 -19.35
CA VAL A 597 -7.15 -7.16 -19.50
C VAL A 597 -6.27 -7.33 -18.26
N TRP A 598 -5.67 -6.23 -17.77
CA TRP A 598 -4.85 -6.26 -16.56
C TRP A 598 -5.63 -6.71 -15.33
N LYS A 599 -6.86 -6.21 -15.13
CA LYS A 599 -7.77 -6.63 -14.06
C LYS A 599 -8.11 -8.12 -14.15
N GLN A 600 -8.38 -8.62 -15.35
CA GLN A 600 -8.64 -10.05 -15.56
C GLN A 600 -7.43 -10.94 -15.23
N LEU A 601 -6.21 -10.46 -15.52
CA LEU A 601 -4.96 -11.14 -15.18
C LEU A 601 -4.70 -11.17 -13.67
N THR A 602 -4.94 -10.06 -12.95
CA THR A 602 -4.78 -9.98 -11.49
C THR A 602 -5.95 -10.57 -10.70
N GLY A 603 -7.08 -10.84 -11.36
CA GLY A 603 -8.29 -11.34 -10.71
C GLY A 603 -9.11 -10.26 -10.01
N GLU A 604 -8.89 -8.99 -10.34
CA GLU A 604 -9.71 -7.87 -9.89
C GLU A 604 -11.10 -7.88 -10.55
N GLU A 605 -12.09 -7.30 -9.85
CA GLU A 605 -13.44 -7.15 -10.39
C GLU A 605 -13.46 -6.15 -11.55
N VAL A 606 -14.09 -6.57 -12.65
CA VAL A 606 -14.25 -5.77 -13.86
C VAL A 606 -15.62 -5.11 -13.89
N SER A 607 -15.66 -3.82 -14.21
CA SER A 607 -16.87 -3.03 -14.39
C SER A 607 -17.16 -2.83 -15.88
N TRP A 608 -18.36 -3.20 -16.33
CA TRP A 608 -18.80 -2.97 -17.72
C TRP A 608 -18.70 -1.49 -18.12
N ARG A 609 -19.25 -0.58 -17.30
CA ARG A 609 -19.36 0.84 -17.66
C ARG A 609 -18.01 1.56 -17.69
N LYS A 610 -17.10 1.19 -16.79
CA LYS A 610 -15.80 1.85 -16.66
C LYS A 610 -14.74 1.16 -17.53
N ASP A 611 -14.60 -0.15 -17.42
CA ASP A 611 -13.44 -0.86 -17.97
C ASP A 611 -13.66 -1.34 -19.41
N PHE A 612 -14.91 -1.64 -19.80
CA PHE A 612 -15.18 -2.08 -21.17
C PHE A 612 -15.25 -0.92 -22.18
N ALA A 613 -15.43 0.31 -21.69
CA ALA A 613 -15.39 1.52 -22.53
C ALA A 613 -14.01 1.70 -23.20
N ASP A 614 -12.94 1.23 -22.57
CA ASP A 614 -11.57 1.20 -23.13
C ASP A 614 -11.42 0.24 -24.32
N VAL A 615 -12.33 -0.73 -24.44
CA VAL A 615 -12.35 -1.71 -25.54
C VAL A 615 -13.33 -1.30 -26.62
N ASP A 616 -14.53 -0.88 -26.23
CA ASP A 616 -15.62 -0.59 -27.16
C ASP A 616 -16.59 0.43 -26.56
N SER A 617 -16.20 1.71 -26.64
CA SER A 617 -16.96 2.81 -26.07
C SER A 617 -18.31 3.02 -26.76
N GLU A 618 -18.40 2.69 -28.05
CA GLU A 618 -19.63 2.79 -28.84
C GLU A 618 -20.64 1.72 -28.41
N LEU A 619 -20.20 0.48 -28.21
CA LEU A 619 -21.08 -0.58 -27.70
C LEU A 619 -21.58 -0.27 -26.28
N VAL A 620 -20.74 0.27 -25.40
CA VAL A 620 -21.18 0.68 -24.05
C VAL A 620 -22.29 1.73 -24.15
N LYS A 621 -22.09 2.78 -24.94
CA LYS A 621 -23.09 3.84 -25.17
C LYS A 621 -24.37 3.29 -25.78
N LEU A 622 -24.27 2.39 -26.76
CA LEU A 622 -25.41 1.75 -27.40
C LEU A 622 -26.26 0.98 -26.38
N LEU A 623 -25.65 0.17 -25.51
CA LEU A 623 -26.40 -0.59 -24.50
C LEU A 623 -27.00 0.33 -23.42
N GLU A 624 -26.36 1.45 -23.08
CA GLU A 624 -26.93 2.44 -22.17
C GLU A 624 -28.16 3.13 -22.76
N VAL A 625 -28.11 3.50 -24.04
CA VAL A 625 -29.28 4.02 -24.78
C VAL A 625 -30.39 2.97 -24.81
N LEU A 626 -30.05 1.72 -25.14
CA LEU A 626 -31.01 0.60 -25.18
C LEU A 626 -31.67 0.34 -23.81
N GLN A 627 -30.95 0.61 -22.72
CA GLN A 627 -31.48 0.48 -21.37
C GLN A 627 -32.52 1.57 -21.04
N GLY A 628 -32.27 2.81 -21.47
CA GLY A 628 -33.04 4.01 -21.13
C GLY A 628 -34.18 4.37 -22.09
N VAL A 629 -34.22 3.78 -23.28
CA VAL A 629 -35.22 4.10 -24.32
C VAL A 629 -36.66 3.66 -23.95
N ASP A 630 -37.65 4.45 -24.38
CA ASP A 630 -39.07 4.08 -24.33
C ASP A 630 -39.45 3.08 -25.43
N ARG A 631 -40.70 2.62 -25.43
CA ARG A 631 -41.14 1.54 -26.34
C ARG A 631 -41.21 2.04 -27.78
N GLU A 632 -41.75 3.23 -27.98
CA GLU A 632 -41.97 3.85 -29.28
C GLU A 632 -40.63 4.13 -29.99
N ALA A 633 -39.66 4.70 -29.27
CA ALA A 633 -38.33 4.95 -29.81
C ALA A 633 -37.53 3.66 -30.00
N PHE A 634 -37.72 2.63 -29.16
CA PHE A 634 -37.11 1.32 -29.39
C PHE A 634 -37.62 0.68 -30.69
N ASP A 635 -38.93 0.65 -30.90
CA ASP A 635 -39.52 0.04 -32.10
C ASP A 635 -39.09 0.79 -33.37
N PHE A 636 -38.94 2.12 -33.29
CA PHE A 636 -38.44 2.95 -34.38
C PHE A 636 -36.95 2.72 -34.68
N MET A 637 -36.09 2.65 -33.66
CA MET A 637 -34.64 2.54 -33.84
C MET A 637 -34.13 1.09 -34.03
N PHE A 638 -34.79 0.11 -33.41
CA PHE A 638 -34.27 -1.26 -33.28
C PHE A 638 -35.25 -2.36 -33.67
N GLY A 639 -36.56 -2.07 -33.73
CA GLY A 639 -37.65 -3.05 -33.75
C GLY A 639 -37.67 -4.07 -34.89
N ARG A 640 -36.79 -3.93 -35.90
CA ARG A 640 -36.66 -4.86 -37.04
C ARG A 640 -35.22 -5.26 -37.39
N GLU A 641 -34.23 -4.67 -36.74
CA GLU A 641 -32.81 -4.85 -37.11
C GLU A 641 -32.01 -5.54 -36.00
N LEU A 642 -32.40 -5.35 -34.74
CA LEU A 642 -31.67 -5.91 -33.61
C LEU A 642 -32.03 -7.40 -33.43
N THR A 643 -31.05 -8.27 -33.69
CA THR A 643 -31.15 -9.72 -33.48
C THR A 643 -30.32 -10.15 -32.27
N TYR A 644 -30.51 -11.38 -31.80
CA TYR A 644 -29.70 -11.95 -30.70
C TYR A 644 -28.30 -12.36 -31.18
N THR A 645 -27.56 -11.41 -31.73
CA THR A 645 -26.18 -11.55 -32.16
C THR A 645 -25.33 -10.40 -31.64
N THR A 646 -24.02 -10.60 -31.56
CA THR A 646 -23.04 -9.54 -31.27
C THR A 646 -21.78 -9.77 -32.08
N VAL A 647 -21.04 -8.70 -32.37
CA VAL A 647 -19.71 -8.76 -32.99
C VAL A 647 -18.67 -8.81 -31.87
N LEU A 648 -17.73 -9.75 -31.96
CA LEU A 648 -16.58 -9.88 -31.04
C LEU A 648 -15.39 -9.03 -31.52
N SER A 649 -14.34 -8.93 -30.70
CA SER A 649 -13.16 -8.09 -31.03
C SER A 649 -12.37 -8.58 -32.24
N ASP A 650 -12.53 -9.85 -32.63
CA ASP A 650 -11.96 -10.43 -33.86
C ASP A 650 -12.88 -10.30 -35.08
N GLN A 651 -13.90 -9.44 -35.00
CA GLN A 651 -14.90 -9.17 -36.06
C GLN A 651 -15.84 -10.33 -36.37
N ARG A 652 -15.85 -11.41 -35.56
CA ARG A 652 -16.80 -12.50 -35.74
C ARG A 652 -18.16 -12.17 -35.14
N VAL A 653 -19.21 -12.46 -35.90
CA VAL A 653 -20.58 -12.45 -35.39
C VAL A 653 -20.84 -13.75 -34.62
N VAL A 654 -21.33 -13.65 -33.40
CA VAL A 654 -21.75 -14.78 -32.58
C VAL A 654 -23.21 -14.67 -32.17
N GLU A 655 -23.90 -15.80 -32.13
CA GLU A 655 -25.27 -15.87 -31.63
C GLU A 655 -25.29 -15.93 -30.10
N LEU A 656 -26.12 -15.10 -29.47
CA LEU A 656 -26.27 -15.03 -28.00
C LEU A 656 -27.19 -16.13 -27.47
N ILE A 657 -28.09 -16.62 -28.32
CA ILE A 657 -29.02 -17.72 -28.07
C ILE A 657 -29.06 -18.62 -29.32
N PRO A 658 -29.53 -19.88 -29.22
CA PRO A 658 -29.71 -20.73 -30.41
C PRO A 658 -30.65 -20.09 -31.44
N ASN A 659 -30.24 -20.04 -32.71
CA ASN A 659 -30.95 -19.36 -33.80
C ASN A 659 -31.11 -17.84 -33.54
N GLY A 660 -30.14 -17.24 -32.85
CA GLY A 660 -30.17 -15.84 -32.47
C GLY A 660 -30.17 -14.89 -33.67
N SER A 661 -29.52 -15.27 -34.77
CA SER A 661 -29.49 -14.49 -36.03
C SER A 661 -30.86 -14.32 -36.67
N SER A 662 -31.81 -15.23 -36.42
CA SER A 662 -33.18 -15.18 -36.95
C SER A 662 -34.20 -14.68 -35.93
N THR A 663 -33.76 -14.36 -34.71
CA THR A 663 -34.64 -13.95 -33.62
C THR A 663 -34.47 -12.45 -33.35
N VAL A 664 -35.53 -11.68 -33.55
CA VAL A 664 -35.54 -10.23 -33.29
C VAL A 664 -35.73 -9.96 -31.80
N VAL A 665 -34.97 -8.99 -31.26
CA VAL A 665 -35.06 -8.56 -29.87
C VAL A 665 -36.29 -7.67 -29.71
N ARG A 666 -37.16 -8.02 -28.76
CA ARG A 666 -38.35 -7.23 -28.41
C ARG A 666 -38.04 -6.25 -27.29
N TYR A 667 -38.84 -5.19 -27.17
CA TYR A 667 -38.68 -4.19 -26.11
C TYR A 667 -38.66 -4.81 -24.70
N GLU A 668 -39.50 -5.83 -24.47
CA GLU A 668 -39.59 -6.53 -23.19
C GLU A 668 -38.30 -7.30 -22.86
N ASP A 669 -37.61 -7.81 -23.87
CA ASP A 669 -36.43 -8.67 -23.71
C ASP A 669 -35.11 -7.89 -23.70
N ARG A 670 -35.14 -6.58 -23.96
CA ARG A 670 -33.94 -5.74 -24.11
C ARG A 670 -32.96 -5.85 -22.94
N ARG A 671 -33.45 -6.01 -21.71
CA ARG A 671 -32.61 -6.15 -20.51
C ARG A 671 -31.84 -7.48 -20.51
N GLU A 672 -32.48 -8.55 -20.98
CA GLU A 672 -31.84 -9.85 -21.11
C GLU A 672 -30.85 -9.85 -22.28
N PHE A 673 -31.20 -9.23 -23.41
CA PHE A 673 -30.27 -9.01 -24.51
C PHE A 673 -29.01 -8.25 -24.05
N ILE A 674 -29.16 -7.13 -23.34
CA ILE A 674 -28.04 -6.37 -22.76
C ILE A 674 -27.16 -7.29 -21.90
N ARG A 675 -27.77 -8.05 -20.99
CA ARG A 675 -27.04 -8.97 -20.10
C ARG A 675 -26.26 -10.04 -20.88
N LEU A 676 -26.84 -10.58 -21.95
CA LEU A 676 -26.20 -11.58 -22.81
C LEU A 676 -25.02 -11.00 -23.60
N VAL A 677 -25.18 -9.81 -24.20
CA VAL A 677 -24.10 -9.09 -24.88
C VAL A 677 -22.95 -8.81 -23.92
N GLN A 678 -23.26 -8.25 -22.74
CA GLN A 678 -22.26 -7.94 -21.71
C GLN A 678 -21.48 -9.19 -21.31
N LYS A 679 -22.18 -10.31 -21.07
CA LYS A 679 -21.53 -11.58 -20.74
C LYS A 679 -20.65 -12.08 -21.88
N ALA A 680 -21.16 -12.12 -23.11
CA ALA A 680 -20.42 -12.62 -24.27
C ALA A 680 -19.13 -11.82 -24.52
N ARG A 681 -19.20 -10.49 -24.43
CA ARG A 681 -18.07 -9.60 -24.68
C ARG A 681 -17.05 -9.58 -23.53
N LEU A 682 -17.48 -9.69 -22.28
CA LEU A 682 -16.55 -9.79 -21.13
C LEU A 682 -15.85 -11.15 -21.05
N GLU A 683 -16.48 -12.23 -21.54
CA GLU A 683 -15.93 -13.59 -21.49
C GLU A 683 -15.25 -14.04 -22.78
N GLU A 684 -15.19 -13.20 -23.83
CA GLU A 684 -14.75 -13.60 -25.17
C GLU A 684 -13.31 -14.15 -25.24
N SER A 685 -12.42 -13.63 -24.39
CA SER A 685 -11.00 -13.97 -24.34
C SER A 685 -10.62 -14.77 -23.08
N LYS A 686 -11.60 -15.35 -22.37
CA LYS A 686 -11.40 -16.00 -21.07
C LYS A 686 -10.37 -17.14 -21.10
N GLU A 687 -10.34 -17.93 -22.18
CA GLU A 687 -9.39 -19.03 -22.33
C GLU A 687 -7.95 -18.52 -22.57
N GLN A 688 -7.80 -17.46 -23.38
CA GLN A 688 -6.52 -16.82 -23.65
C GLN A 688 -5.96 -16.16 -22.38
N ILE A 689 -6.80 -15.43 -21.64
CA ILE A 689 -6.46 -14.86 -20.33
C ILE A 689 -6.03 -15.95 -19.35
N ALA A 690 -6.75 -17.08 -19.30
CA ALA A 690 -6.40 -18.20 -18.43
C ALA A 690 -5.02 -18.79 -18.77
N ALA A 691 -4.68 -18.88 -20.06
CA ALA A 691 -3.37 -19.33 -20.51
C ALA A 691 -2.25 -18.34 -20.12
N ILE A 692 -2.45 -17.04 -20.33
CA ILE A 692 -1.49 -16.00 -19.88
C ILE A 692 -1.29 -16.08 -18.36
N ARG A 693 -2.37 -16.20 -17.58
CA ARG A 693 -2.30 -16.36 -16.12
C ARG A 693 -1.54 -17.61 -15.70
N ALA A 694 -1.74 -18.74 -16.38
CA ALA A 694 -1.00 -19.97 -16.10
C ALA A 694 0.51 -19.75 -16.27
N GLY A 695 0.91 -19.03 -17.31
CA GLY A 695 2.30 -18.65 -17.56
C GLY A 695 2.87 -17.74 -16.48
N LEU A 696 2.09 -16.73 -16.10
CA LEU A 696 2.44 -15.78 -15.05
C LEU A 696 2.65 -16.50 -13.71
N PHE A 697 1.77 -17.45 -13.36
CA PHE A 697 1.86 -18.24 -12.12
C PHE A 697 3.01 -19.25 -12.09
N ARG A 698 3.60 -19.61 -13.25
CA ARG A 698 4.83 -20.42 -13.28
C ARG A 698 6.04 -19.65 -12.78
N VAL A 699 6.06 -18.32 -12.97
CA VAL A 699 7.20 -17.45 -12.65
C VAL A 699 6.99 -16.68 -11.35
N VAL A 700 5.76 -16.20 -11.12
CA VAL A 700 5.40 -15.38 -9.96
C VAL A 700 4.32 -16.09 -9.12
N PRO A 701 4.54 -16.32 -7.82
CA PRO A 701 3.51 -16.92 -6.95
C PRO A 701 2.22 -16.10 -6.94
N GLN A 702 1.06 -16.76 -7.00
CA GLN A 702 -0.25 -16.09 -7.00
C GLN A 702 -0.41 -15.10 -5.83
N ALA A 703 0.01 -15.50 -4.63
CA ALA A 703 -0.07 -14.65 -3.43
C ALA A 703 0.71 -13.32 -3.56
N MET A 704 1.71 -13.23 -4.46
CA MET A 704 2.41 -11.99 -4.74
C MET A 704 1.59 -11.07 -5.67
N LEU A 705 0.91 -11.65 -6.66
CA LEU A 705 0.05 -10.90 -7.58
C LEU A 705 -1.20 -10.36 -6.88
N ASP A 706 -1.78 -11.15 -5.96
CA ASP A 706 -2.94 -10.73 -5.15
C ASP A 706 -2.64 -9.50 -4.25
N LEU A 707 -1.37 -9.14 -4.06
CA LEU A 707 -0.93 -7.97 -3.28
C LEU A 707 -0.68 -6.72 -4.13
N LEU A 708 -0.67 -6.85 -5.46
CA LEU A 708 -0.38 -5.77 -6.39
C LEU A 708 -1.67 -5.40 -7.12
N PRO A 709 -2.10 -4.13 -7.07
CA PRO A 709 -3.16 -3.68 -7.96
C PRO A 709 -2.69 -3.76 -9.41
N TRP A 710 -3.62 -3.90 -10.34
CA TRP A 710 -3.34 -4.10 -11.76
C TRP A 710 -2.43 -3.02 -12.36
N GLN A 711 -2.53 -1.76 -11.92
CA GLN A 711 -1.66 -0.67 -12.38
C GLN A 711 -0.19 -0.88 -11.99
N GLU A 712 0.07 -1.45 -10.80
CA GLU A 712 1.44 -1.76 -10.38
C GLU A 712 1.98 -2.96 -11.15
N VAL A 713 1.13 -3.94 -11.48
CA VAL A 713 1.51 -5.07 -12.34
C VAL A 713 1.86 -4.57 -13.74
N GLU A 714 1.01 -3.74 -14.35
CA GLU A 714 1.29 -3.09 -15.63
C GLU A 714 2.60 -2.32 -15.60
N LYS A 715 2.79 -1.44 -14.62
CA LYS A 715 4.03 -0.67 -14.44
C LYS A 715 5.27 -1.56 -14.31
N MET A 716 5.16 -2.67 -13.57
CA MET A 716 6.28 -3.57 -13.38
C MET A 716 6.57 -4.43 -14.62
N VAL A 717 5.59 -4.69 -15.47
CA VAL A 717 5.76 -5.42 -16.74
C VAL A 717 6.23 -4.49 -17.86
N CYS A 718 5.54 -3.37 -18.07
CA CYS A 718 5.73 -2.45 -19.20
C CYS A 718 6.70 -1.30 -18.92
N GLY A 719 7.04 -1.05 -17.64
CA GLY A 719 7.86 0.09 -17.23
C GLY A 719 7.03 1.36 -16.97
N GLU A 720 7.71 2.44 -16.56
CA GLU A 720 7.09 3.76 -16.44
C GLU A 720 7.42 4.61 -17.67
N PRO A 721 6.43 5.19 -18.35
CA PRO A 721 6.71 6.15 -19.40
C PRO A 721 7.27 7.44 -18.80
N GLU A 722 8.48 7.81 -19.20
CA GLU A 722 9.08 9.11 -18.86
C GLU A 722 8.69 10.13 -19.95
N ILE A 723 7.65 10.93 -19.68
CA ILE A 723 7.27 12.06 -20.53
C ILE A 723 7.88 13.34 -19.95
N THR A 724 8.70 14.05 -20.73
CA THR A 724 9.25 15.35 -20.31
C THR A 724 8.23 16.46 -20.54
N VAL A 725 8.25 17.51 -19.69
CA VAL A 725 7.35 18.67 -19.86
C VAL A 725 7.61 19.34 -21.21
N THR A 726 8.87 19.33 -21.64
CA THR A 726 9.31 19.90 -22.91
C THR A 726 8.65 19.20 -24.10
N ASP A 727 8.49 17.89 -24.05
CA ASP A 727 7.84 17.13 -25.12
C ASP A 727 6.32 17.27 -25.04
N LEU A 728 5.74 17.19 -23.84
CA LEU A 728 4.30 17.42 -23.64
C LEU A 728 3.89 18.81 -24.15
N ARG A 729 4.68 19.85 -23.88
CA ARG A 729 4.42 21.23 -24.33
C ARG A 729 4.29 21.38 -25.84
N LYS A 730 4.93 20.52 -26.63
CA LYS A 730 4.83 20.55 -28.10
C LYS A 730 3.45 20.08 -28.61
N HIS A 731 2.69 19.38 -27.76
CA HIS A 731 1.44 18.74 -28.11
C HIS A 731 0.23 19.28 -27.32
N ILE A 732 0.42 20.24 -26.39
CA ILE A 732 -0.69 20.88 -25.67
C ILE A 732 -1.27 22.02 -26.52
N THR A 733 -2.58 21.98 -26.73
CA THR A 733 -3.35 23.07 -27.33
C THR A 733 -4.29 23.66 -26.27
N PHE A 734 -4.25 24.98 -26.08
CA PHE A 734 -5.17 25.67 -25.17
C PHE A 734 -6.23 26.37 -26.00
N GLU A 735 -7.49 25.91 -25.93
CA GLU A 735 -8.58 26.46 -26.75
C GLU A 735 -9.09 27.80 -26.24
N GLU A 736 -9.13 28.00 -24.92
CA GLU A 736 -9.68 29.22 -24.29
C GLU A 736 -8.62 30.19 -23.74
N PHE A 737 -7.34 29.86 -23.85
CA PHE A 737 -6.25 30.67 -23.29
C PHE A 737 -5.23 31.10 -24.35
N PRO A 738 -4.87 32.40 -24.43
CA PRO A 738 -3.72 32.83 -25.21
C PRO A 738 -2.44 32.14 -24.72
N SER A 739 -1.49 31.86 -25.61
CA SER A 739 -0.23 31.15 -25.29
C SER A 739 0.68 31.85 -24.27
N LYS A 740 0.35 33.08 -23.84
CA LYS A 740 1.04 33.87 -22.79
C LYS A 740 0.16 34.16 -21.57
N ASP A 741 -0.94 33.42 -21.38
CA ASP A 741 -1.79 33.58 -20.21
C ASP A 741 -1.03 33.15 -18.93
N PRO A 742 -1.04 33.95 -17.85
CA PRO A 742 -0.41 33.58 -16.58
C PRO A 742 -0.86 32.21 -16.04
N ARG A 743 -2.10 31.79 -16.32
CA ARG A 743 -2.63 30.48 -15.91
C ARG A 743 -1.98 29.33 -16.66
N VAL A 744 -1.65 29.54 -17.94
CA VAL A 744 -0.89 28.57 -18.76
C VAL A 744 0.54 28.43 -18.23
N GLU A 745 1.19 29.55 -17.86
CA GLU A 745 2.53 29.52 -17.26
C GLU A 745 2.52 28.82 -15.91
N MET A 746 1.54 29.11 -15.04
CA MET A 746 1.39 28.44 -13.74
C MET A 746 1.10 26.94 -13.90
N PHE A 747 0.30 26.54 -14.88
CA PHE A 747 0.03 25.13 -15.18
C PHE A 747 1.31 24.39 -15.61
N LEU A 748 2.10 24.98 -16.51
CA LEU A 748 3.36 24.41 -16.98
C LEU A 748 4.43 24.37 -15.87
N GLU A 749 4.46 25.38 -14.98
CA GLU A 749 5.34 25.40 -13.82
C GLU A 749 4.94 24.32 -12.79
N ALA A 750 3.64 24.13 -12.57
CA ALA A 750 3.14 23.03 -11.75
C ALA A 750 3.51 21.65 -12.34
N LEU A 751 3.39 21.48 -13.66
CA LEU A 751 3.82 20.26 -14.36
C LEU A 751 5.31 19.96 -14.18
N ASN A 752 6.18 20.98 -14.28
CA ASN A 752 7.63 20.85 -14.06
C ASN A 752 8.00 20.45 -12.62
N ASN A 753 7.16 20.79 -11.64
CA ASN A 753 7.43 20.50 -10.23
C ASN A 753 7.03 19.07 -9.81
N PHE A 754 6.44 18.27 -10.70
CA PHE A 754 6.17 16.85 -10.44
C PHE A 754 7.41 15.98 -10.69
N THR A 755 7.69 15.06 -9.78
CA THR A 755 8.86 14.16 -9.84
C THR A 755 8.75 13.03 -10.87
N SER A 756 7.54 12.77 -11.40
CA SER A 756 7.26 11.89 -12.54
C SER A 756 5.83 12.17 -13.02
N MET A 757 5.63 12.42 -14.31
CA MET A 757 4.33 12.83 -14.89
C MET A 757 3.53 11.68 -15.52
N GLY A 758 4.06 10.45 -15.51
CA GLY A 758 3.58 9.34 -16.35
C GLY A 758 2.07 9.04 -16.27
N TRP A 759 1.39 9.38 -15.17
CA TRP A 759 -0.02 9.02 -14.96
C TRP A 759 -0.99 10.20 -14.80
N TRP A 760 -0.51 11.45 -14.69
CA TRP A 760 -1.43 12.59 -14.73
C TRP A 760 -2.00 12.81 -16.14
N VAL A 761 -1.32 12.30 -17.16
CA VAL A 761 -1.80 12.22 -18.55
C VAL A 761 -2.82 11.08 -18.73
N GLN A 762 -2.88 10.12 -17.79
CA GLN A 762 -3.77 8.95 -17.79
C GLN A 762 -4.78 9.06 -16.63
N GLY A 763 -5.66 10.06 -16.67
CA GLY A 763 -6.96 9.95 -16.02
C GLY A 763 -7.82 8.98 -16.84
N ASP A 764 -8.44 7.99 -16.19
CA ASP A 764 -9.52 7.15 -16.74
C ASP A 764 -9.45 6.88 -18.26
N GLY A 765 -8.40 6.16 -18.71
CA GLY A 765 -8.39 5.56 -20.05
C GLY A 765 -7.98 6.46 -21.23
N VAL A 766 -7.30 7.59 -21.01
CA VAL A 766 -6.83 8.45 -22.12
C VAL A 766 -5.33 8.28 -22.42
N PRO A 767 -4.89 7.90 -23.64
CA PRO A 767 -3.50 7.91 -24.07
C PRO A 767 -3.01 9.34 -24.42
N PRO A 768 -1.68 9.57 -24.56
CA PRO A 768 -1.07 10.92 -24.63
C PRO A 768 -1.47 11.79 -25.83
N THR A 769 -2.34 11.31 -26.71
CA THR A 769 -2.65 11.96 -27.99
C THR A 769 -3.87 12.87 -27.96
N MET A 770 -4.80 12.76 -26.99
CA MET A 770 -5.89 13.76 -26.80
C MET A 770 -6.44 13.75 -25.37
N CYS A 771 -5.85 14.52 -24.45
CA CYS A 771 -6.54 14.88 -23.20
C CYS A 771 -7.28 16.22 -23.40
N SER A 772 -8.63 16.20 -23.44
CA SER A 772 -9.41 17.43 -23.28
C SER A 772 -9.60 17.73 -21.80
N TRP A 773 -9.17 18.90 -21.35
CA TRP A 773 -9.31 19.36 -19.96
C TRP A 773 -10.43 20.40 -19.91
N GLU A 774 -11.60 20.03 -19.36
CA GLU A 774 -12.62 21.00 -18.97
C GLU A 774 -12.34 21.43 -17.51
N THR A 775 -12.03 22.70 -17.30
CA THR A 775 -11.98 23.30 -15.96
C THR A 775 -13.39 23.50 -15.42
N PRO A 776 -13.67 23.21 -14.13
CA PRO A 776 -14.90 23.69 -13.49
C PRO A 776 -14.94 25.22 -13.34
#